data_AF-A0A0B2A3M2-F1
#
_entry.id   AF-A0A0B2A3M2-F1
#
_cell.length_a   1.000
_cell.length_b   1.000
_cell.length_c   1.000
_cell.angle_alpha   90.00
_cell.angle_beta   90.00
_cell.angle_gamma   90.00
#
_symmetry.space_group_name_H-M   'P 1'
#
loop_
_entity.id
_entity.type
_entity.pdbx_description
1 polymer ?
#
loop_
_entity_poly.entity_id
_entity_poly.type
_entity_poly.pdbx_seq_one_letter_code
_entity_poly.pdbx_strand_id
1 'polypeptide(L)'
;MEGPEITAAEAVLDNGRFGTRTVRFETGRLAQQAQGSVAAYLDDETMLLSATSAGKHPREGFDFFPLTVDVEERSYAAGKIPGSFFRREGRPSTEAILVCRLIDRPLRPSFVDGLRNEVQIVVTVLSIAPGEFYDALAINAASASTQISGLPFSGPIAGVRLALIPGHGEHADQWVAFPNVKQLEDAVFDLMVAGRVLPDGEVAIMMVEAEATEHSWNLIKAGATKPSEEVVAQGLEAAKPFIKELVAAQTVLANTAAKPIQPYPVFPPYAQETYDFVAGRVYDELVAVYQIADKVERQNADDTLKERVKGEVAAAVEAGQLPASANAEVSAAYKSVTKLIVRGRILTEGVRIDGRGLADIRPLDAEVQVIPRAHGSAIFQRGETQILGVTTLNMLKMEQQIDSLSPVTHKRYMHHYNFPPYSTGETGRVGSPKRREIGHGFLAERALVPVLPAREEFPYAIRQVSEALSSNGSTSMGSVCASTLSLLNAGVPLRAPVAGIAMGLVSDEVDGQTRYAALTDILGAEDALGDMDFKVAGTSEFVTAIQLDTKLDGIPSSVLSAALKQAHEARITILNVLTSAIDSPDEMAPTAPRVISVQIPVDKIGELIGPKGKTINAIQDETGADISIEEDGTVYIGAVDGPSAEAARAQVNAIANPHNPEVGEQFLGTVVKIAAFGAFVSLMPGKDGLLHISEVRKLTGGKRVENVDDVLSVGQKILVRIGKVDDRGKLSLEPVLEETAPVAEVVEVVVE
;
A
#
# COMPACT_ATOMS: atom_id res chain seq x y z
N MET A 1 19.09 -18.42 -25.96
CA MET A 1 18.59 -19.28 -27.05
C MET A 1 19.41 -18.98 -28.32
N GLU A 2 19.84 -19.96 -29.13
CA GLU A 2 20.71 -19.71 -30.30
C GLU A 2 19.98 -19.87 -31.64
N GLY A 3 20.25 -18.96 -32.58
CA GLY A 3 19.69 -18.94 -33.94
C GLY A 3 20.13 -17.68 -34.71
N PRO A 4 20.25 -17.74 -36.04
CA PRO A 4 20.79 -16.63 -36.85
C PRO A 4 19.89 -15.39 -36.90
N GLU A 5 18.62 -15.51 -36.52
CA GLU A 5 17.64 -14.40 -36.47
C GLU A 5 17.57 -13.71 -35.10
N ILE A 6 18.33 -14.20 -34.12
CA ILE A 6 18.28 -13.71 -32.74
C ILE A 6 19.26 -12.56 -32.60
N THR A 7 18.75 -11.40 -32.19
CA THR A 7 19.59 -10.27 -31.78
C THR A 7 19.40 -9.99 -30.30
N ALA A 8 20.49 -9.65 -29.61
CA ALA A 8 20.47 -9.36 -28.19
C ALA A 8 21.38 -8.19 -27.83
N ALA A 9 21.07 -7.53 -26.71
CA ALA A 9 21.86 -6.47 -26.11
C ALA A 9 21.76 -6.57 -24.59
N GLU A 10 22.78 -6.11 -23.88
CA GLU A 10 22.89 -6.23 -22.42
C GLU A 10 23.25 -4.89 -21.78
N ALA A 11 22.64 -4.61 -20.64
CA ALA A 11 23.03 -3.53 -19.73
C ALA A 11 23.58 -4.15 -18.45
N VAL A 12 24.77 -3.72 -18.05
CA VAL A 12 25.46 -4.19 -16.84
C VAL A 12 25.34 -3.09 -15.79
N LEU A 13 24.66 -3.40 -14.69
CA LEU A 13 24.38 -2.47 -13.60
C LEU A 13 25.32 -2.77 -12.44
N ASP A 14 26.31 -1.92 -12.24
CA ASP A 14 27.29 -2.05 -11.17
C ASP A 14 26.76 -1.48 -9.85
N ASN A 15 26.53 -2.36 -8.87
CA ASN A 15 26.12 -2.01 -7.52
C ASN A 15 27.30 -2.05 -6.52
N GLY A 16 28.55 -1.99 -6.99
CA GLY A 16 29.73 -1.94 -6.13
C GLY A 16 29.76 -3.10 -5.13
N ARG A 17 29.63 -2.79 -3.82
CA ARG A 17 29.68 -3.83 -2.76
C ARG A 17 28.55 -4.86 -2.83
N PHE A 18 27.45 -4.53 -3.51
CA PHE A 18 26.31 -5.43 -3.70
C PHE A 18 26.41 -6.23 -5.01
N GLY A 19 27.55 -6.20 -5.69
CA GLY A 19 27.82 -6.96 -6.90
C GLY A 19 27.27 -6.27 -8.15
N THR A 20 26.97 -7.07 -9.17
CA THR A 20 26.55 -6.60 -10.48
C THR A 20 25.27 -7.32 -10.89
N ARG A 21 24.41 -6.62 -11.61
CA ARG A 21 23.16 -7.15 -12.18
C ARG A 21 23.19 -6.97 -13.69
N THR A 22 22.69 -7.94 -14.45
CA THR A 22 22.67 -7.88 -15.91
C THR A 22 21.25 -7.94 -16.41
N VAL A 23 20.87 -6.91 -17.18
CA VAL A 23 19.60 -6.89 -17.92
C VAL A 23 19.88 -7.19 -19.38
N ARG A 24 19.33 -8.29 -19.88
CA ARG A 24 19.51 -8.74 -21.26
C ARG A 24 18.20 -8.59 -22.03
N PHE A 25 18.26 -8.05 -23.24
CA PHE A 25 17.14 -7.99 -24.18
C PHE A 25 17.41 -8.91 -25.36
N GLU A 26 16.43 -9.70 -25.77
CA GLU A 26 16.50 -10.61 -26.91
C GLU A 26 15.27 -10.45 -27.80
N THR A 27 15.45 -10.38 -29.12
CA THR A 27 14.36 -10.32 -30.10
C THR A 27 14.62 -11.23 -31.30
N GLY A 28 13.61 -11.40 -32.15
CA GLY A 28 13.67 -12.19 -33.38
C GLY A 28 13.12 -13.61 -33.25
N ARG A 29 13.04 -14.18 -32.03
CA ARG A 29 12.59 -15.58 -31.82
C ARG A 29 11.14 -15.75 -31.41
N LEU A 30 10.68 -14.98 -30.42
CA LEU A 30 9.36 -15.15 -29.81
C LEU A 30 8.35 -14.14 -30.38
N ALA A 31 7.08 -14.55 -30.45
CA ALA A 31 5.94 -13.74 -30.87
C ALA A 31 6.19 -12.90 -32.16
N GLN A 32 6.82 -13.50 -33.17
CA GLN A 32 7.22 -12.85 -34.44
C GLN A 32 6.08 -12.16 -35.22
N GLN A 33 4.82 -12.49 -34.92
CA GLN A 33 3.64 -11.86 -35.53
C GLN A 33 3.31 -10.48 -34.94
N ALA A 34 3.81 -10.16 -33.74
CA ALA A 34 3.63 -8.84 -33.14
C ALA A 34 4.41 -7.77 -33.95
N GLN A 35 3.95 -6.52 -33.88
CA GLN A 35 4.69 -5.40 -34.46
C GLN A 35 6.07 -5.29 -33.81
N GLY A 36 6.18 -5.46 -32.49
CA GLY A 36 7.47 -5.64 -31.83
C GLY A 36 7.37 -6.66 -30.69
N SER A 37 8.43 -7.43 -30.49
CA SER A 37 8.49 -8.38 -29.37
C SER A 37 9.90 -8.53 -28.83
N VAL A 38 10.03 -8.49 -27.51
CA VAL A 38 11.31 -8.62 -26.79
C VAL A 38 11.12 -9.55 -25.60
N ALA A 39 12.02 -10.53 -25.49
CA ALA A 39 12.24 -11.25 -24.24
C ALA A 39 13.30 -10.49 -23.44
N ALA A 40 12.97 -10.06 -22.23
CA ALA A 40 13.88 -9.38 -21.32
C ALA A 40 14.22 -10.31 -20.16
N TYR A 41 15.49 -10.32 -19.76
CA TYR A 41 16.01 -11.15 -18.69
C TYR A 41 16.69 -10.30 -17.63
N LEU A 42 16.58 -10.72 -16.38
CA LEU A 42 17.39 -10.23 -15.26
C LEU A 42 18.18 -11.42 -14.73
N ASP A 43 19.50 -11.31 -14.78
CA ASP A 43 20.47 -12.33 -14.36
C ASP A 43 20.16 -13.73 -14.92
N ASP A 44 19.65 -13.79 -16.15
CA ASP A 44 19.24 -14.99 -16.90
C ASP A 44 18.09 -15.84 -16.31
N GLU A 45 17.80 -15.72 -15.01
CA GLU A 45 16.80 -16.56 -14.32
C GLU A 45 15.38 -15.98 -14.34
N THR A 46 15.25 -14.66 -14.31
CA THR A 46 13.96 -13.96 -14.45
C THR A 46 13.76 -13.58 -15.90
N MET A 47 12.66 -14.02 -16.52
CA MET A 47 12.37 -13.82 -17.95
C MET A 47 10.95 -13.31 -18.16
N LEU A 48 10.83 -12.20 -18.90
CA LEU A 48 9.57 -11.61 -19.30
C LEU A 48 9.50 -11.56 -20.83
N LEU A 49 8.32 -11.80 -21.39
CA LEU A 49 8.05 -11.56 -22.80
C LEU A 49 7.15 -10.33 -22.93
N SER A 50 7.62 -9.30 -23.62
CA SER A 50 6.79 -8.18 -24.05
C SER A 50 6.46 -8.30 -25.54
N ALA A 51 5.20 -8.10 -25.89
CA ALA A 51 4.72 -8.01 -27.26
C ALA A 51 3.85 -6.76 -27.44
N THR A 52 4.28 -5.88 -28.35
CA THR A 52 3.56 -4.66 -28.73
C THR A 52 2.87 -4.86 -30.06
N SER A 53 1.57 -4.62 -30.07
CA SER A 53 0.72 -4.69 -31.25
C SER A 53 -0.03 -3.39 -31.49
N ALA A 54 -0.28 -3.08 -32.76
CA ALA A 54 -1.01 -1.89 -33.17
C ALA A 54 -2.10 -2.22 -34.19
N GLY A 55 -3.30 -1.65 -33.99
CA GLY A 55 -4.39 -1.72 -34.94
C GLY A 55 -4.02 -1.03 -36.26
N LYS A 56 -4.44 -1.61 -37.39
CA LYS A 56 -4.18 -1.03 -38.73
C LYS A 56 -4.96 0.26 -38.96
N HIS A 57 -6.15 0.36 -38.37
CA HIS A 57 -7.05 1.50 -38.52
C HIS A 57 -7.21 2.22 -37.18
N PRO A 58 -7.33 3.56 -37.18
CA PRO A 58 -7.65 4.31 -35.98
C PRO A 58 -9.05 3.93 -35.46
N ARG A 59 -9.24 4.03 -34.15
CA ARG A 59 -10.56 3.85 -33.52
C ARG A 59 -11.45 5.04 -33.83
N GLU A 60 -12.58 4.79 -34.49
CA GLU A 60 -13.61 5.81 -34.71
C GLU A 60 -14.30 6.20 -33.40
N GLY A 61 -14.62 7.49 -33.24
CA GLY A 61 -15.36 8.01 -32.08
C GLY A 61 -14.56 8.12 -30.77
N PHE A 62 -13.24 7.89 -30.80
CA PHE A 62 -12.37 8.06 -29.63
C PHE A 62 -11.69 9.44 -29.68
N ASP A 63 -11.83 10.20 -28.60
CA ASP A 63 -11.18 11.51 -28.41
C ASP A 63 -9.83 11.41 -27.68
N PHE A 64 -9.42 10.22 -27.24
CA PHE A 64 -8.17 9.94 -26.55
C PHE A 64 -7.32 8.87 -27.26
N PHE A 65 -6.03 8.78 -26.93
CA PHE A 65 -5.12 7.74 -27.43
C PHE A 65 -5.39 6.38 -26.73
N PRO A 66 -5.87 5.36 -27.47
CA PRO A 66 -6.24 4.07 -26.90
C PRO A 66 -5.02 3.14 -26.70
N LEU A 67 -4.13 3.53 -25.79
CA LEU A 67 -3.07 2.66 -25.26
C LEU A 67 -3.61 1.77 -24.14
N THR A 68 -3.36 0.47 -24.27
CA THR A 68 -3.63 -0.53 -23.23
C THR A 68 -2.35 -1.28 -22.90
N VAL A 69 -2.03 -1.36 -21.61
CA VAL A 69 -0.94 -2.19 -21.09
C VAL A 69 -1.53 -3.32 -20.26
N ASP A 70 -1.10 -4.55 -20.50
CA ASP A 70 -1.51 -5.72 -19.72
C ASP A 70 -0.28 -6.48 -19.21
N VAL A 71 -0.30 -6.82 -17.93
CA VAL A 71 0.73 -7.62 -17.27
C VAL A 71 0.09 -8.94 -16.85
N GLU A 72 0.62 -10.02 -17.41
CA GLU A 72 0.13 -11.37 -17.25
C GLU A 72 1.12 -12.16 -16.40
N GLU A 73 0.82 -12.26 -15.11
CA GLU A 73 1.51 -13.18 -14.21
C GLU A 73 1.12 -14.62 -14.57
N ARG A 74 2.10 -15.51 -14.62
CA ARG A 74 1.90 -16.93 -14.84
C ARG A 74 2.48 -17.68 -13.66
N SER A 75 1.67 -18.47 -12.96
CA SER A 75 2.11 -19.16 -11.74
C SER A 75 3.23 -20.16 -12.03
N TYR A 76 3.29 -20.68 -13.26
CA TYR A 76 4.40 -21.51 -13.70
C TYR A 76 5.75 -20.79 -13.70
N ALA A 77 5.77 -19.44 -13.75
CA ALA A 77 7.00 -18.66 -13.69
C ALA A 77 7.75 -18.87 -12.37
N ALA A 78 7.00 -19.17 -11.30
CA ALA A 78 7.53 -19.56 -9.99
C ALA A 78 7.41 -21.07 -9.72
N GLY A 79 7.10 -21.88 -10.74
CA GLY A 79 6.92 -23.33 -10.60
C GLY A 79 5.68 -23.75 -9.80
N LYS A 80 4.65 -22.88 -9.70
CA LYS A 80 3.44 -23.13 -8.89
C LYS A 80 2.20 -23.39 -9.77
N ILE A 81 1.26 -24.17 -9.24
CA ILE A 81 -0.12 -24.26 -9.76
C ILE A 81 -0.96 -23.21 -9.02
N PRO A 82 -1.79 -22.39 -9.70
CA PRO A 82 -2.62 -21.37 -9.04
C PRO A 82 -3.50 -21.95 -7.93
N GLY A 83 -3.59 -21.27 -6.78
CA GLY A 83 -4.43 -21.66 -5.64
C GLY A 83 -5.93 -21.48 -5.88
N SER A 84 -6.30 -20.73 -6.93
CA SER A 84 -7.69 -20.50 -7.35
C SER A 84 -8.48 -21.81 -7.52
N PHE A 85 -9.80 -21.77 -7.32
CA PHE A 85 -10.68 -22.94 -7.42
C PHE A 85 -10.52 -23.71 -8.74
N PHE A 86 -10.25 -23.00 -9.83
CA PHE A 86 -10.09 -23.58 -11.18
C PHE A 86 -8.65 -24.02 -11.50
N ARG A 87 -7.68 -23.82 -10.60
CA ARG A 87 -6.25 -24.07 -10.83
C ARG A 87 -5.72 -23.37 -12.08
N ARG A 88 -6.23 -22.17 -12.34
CA ARG A 88 -5.92 -21.31 -13.48
C ARG A 88 -5.86 -19.86 -13.02
N GLU A 89 -4.97 -19.07 -13.63
CA GLU A 89 -4.91 -17.63 -13.42
C GLU A 89 -6.27 -16.99 -13.78
N GLY A 90 -6.72 -16.09 -12.92
CA GLY A 90 -8.03 -15.46 -13.01
C GLY A 90 -7.94 -13.98 -13.35
N ARG A 91 -8.51 -13.14 -12.49
CA ARG A 91 -8.37 -11.69 -12.61
C ARG A 91 -6.92 -11.28 -12.32
N PRO A 92 -6.42 -10.20 -12.95
CA PRO A 92 -5.10 -9.66 -12.63
C PRO A 92 -4.95 -9.39 -11.13
N SER A 93 -3.78 -9.70 -10.59
CA SER A 93 -3.42 -9.38 -9.21
C SER A 93 -3.30 -7.86 -9.03
N THR A 94 -3.28 -7.40 -7.77
CA THR A 94 -3.04 -5.98 -7.47
C THR A 94 -1.67 -5.56 -8.02
N GLU A 95 -0.64 -6.39 -7.83
CA GLU A 95 0.70 -6.17 -8.35
C GLU A 95 0.70 -6.01 -9.88
N ALA A 96 0.11 -6.94 -10.62
CA ALA A 96 0.03 -6.85 -12.07
C ALA A 96 -0.64 -5.54 -12.55
N ILE A 97 -1.70 -5.10 -11.88
CA ILE A 97 -2.38 -3.83 -12.20
C ILE A 97 -1.48 -2.62 -11.91
N LEU A 98 -0.72 -2.65 -10.82
CA LEU A 98 0.22 -1.60 -10.47
C LEU A 98 1.37 -1.53 -11.48
N VAL A 99 1.93 -2.68 -11.89
CA VAL A 99 2.96 -2.74 -12.93
C VAL A 99 2.42 -2.25 -14.28
N CYS A 100 1.18 -2.57 -14.66
CA CYS A 100 0.54 -1.98 -15.85
C CYS A 100 0.57 -0.44 -15.79
N ARG A 101 0.32 0.13 -14.60
CA ARG A 101 0.35 1.59 -14.42
C ARG A 101 1.78 2.14 -14.45
N LEU A 102 2.75 1.46 -13.85
CA LEU A 102 4.17 1.85 -13.89
C LEU A 102 4.71 1.88 -15.32
N ILE A 103 4.23 0.98 -16.20
CA ILE A 103 4.57 0.98 -17.62
C ILE A 103 3.81 2.07 -18.39
N ASP A 104 2.50 2.19 -18.19
CA ASP A 104 1.65 3.11 -18.96
C ASP A 104 2.04 4.58 -18.75
N ARG A 105 2.35 4.97 -17.51
CA ARG A 105 2.67 6.36 -17.12
C ARG A 105 3.79 6.99 -17.94
N PRO A 106 5.01 6.39 -18.05
CA PRO A 106 6.08 6.96 -18.86
C PRO A 106 5.95 6.66 -20.37
N LEU A 107 5.29 5.56 -20.78
CA LEU A 107 5.16 5.22 -22.21
C LEU A 107 4.08 6.05 -22.91
N ARG A 108 2.94 6.33 -22.26
CA ARG A 108 1.81 7.07 -22.84
C ARG A 108 2.19 8.45 -23.42
N PRO A 109 2.92 9.34 -22.71
CA PRO A 109 3.33 10.63 -23.26
C PRO A 109 4.46 10.52 -24.29
N SER A 110 5.03 9.32 -24.48
CA SER A 110 6.12 9.10 -25.43
C SER A 110 5.63 8.70 -26.83
N PHE A 111 4.32 8.59 -27.06
CA PHE A 111 3.76 8.42 -28.40
C PHE A 111 3.48 9.78 -29.04
N VAL A 112 3.55 9.85 -30.36
CA VAL A 112 3.20 11.08 -31.09
C VAL A 112 1.77 11.53 -30.77
N ASP A 113 1.61 12.83 -30.62
CA ASP A 113 0.30 13.44 -30.39
C ASP A 113 -0.67 13.15 -31.53
N GLY A 114 -1.94 12.98 -31.17
CA GLY A 114 -3.01 12.69 -32.12
C GLY A 114 -3.07 11.24 -32.61
N LEU A 115 -2.21 10.34 -32.12
CA LEU A 115 -2.34 8.91 -32.43
C LEU A 115 -3.70 8.37 -31.92
N ARG A 116 -4.45 7.67 -32.78
CA ARG A 116 -5.77 7.08 -32.46
C ARG A 116 -5.87 5.60 -32.80
N ASN A 117 -4.79 4.99 -33.24
CA ASN A 117 -4.70 3.55 -33.39
C ASN A 117 -4.66 2.89 -32.01
N GLU A 118 -5.38 1.77 -31.87
CA GLU A 118 -5.30 0.92 -30.68
C GLU A 118 -3.89 0.34 -30.59
N VAL A 119 -3.20 0.64 -29.49
CA VAL A 119 -1.88 0.09 -29.18
C VAL A 119 -2.04 -0.76 -27.94
N GLN A 120 -1.63 -2.03 -28.03
CA GLN A 120 -1.64 -2.94 -26.90
C GLN A 120 -0.22 -3.43 -26.63
N ILE A 121 0.21 -3.31 -25.38
CA ILE A 121 1.47 -3.84 -24.88
C ILE A 121 1.13 -4.93 -23.88
N VAL A 122 1.48 -6.17 -24.19
CA VAL A 122 1.27 -7.31 -23.29
C VAL A 122 2.62 -7.78 -22.78
N VAL A 123 2.81 -7.73 -21.46
CA VAL A 123 3.99 -8.25 -20.76
C VAL A 123 3.59 -9.52 -20.02
N THR A 124 4.22 -10.65 -20.34
CA THR A 124 3.98 -11.93 -19.65
C THR A 124 5.23 -12.30 -18.86
N VAL A 125 5.07 -12.57 -17.56
CA VAL A 125 6.16 -13.09 -16.72
C VAL A 125 6.27 -14.59 -16.98
N LEU A 126 7.37 -15.04 -17.60
CA LEU A 126 7.56 -16.44 -18.01
C LEU A 126 8.41 -17.24 -17.01
N SER A 127 9.35 -16.58 -16.35
CA SER A 127 10.19 -17.12 -15.27
C SER A 127 10.47 -16.01 -14.27
N ILE A 128 10.49 -16.32 -12.98
CA ILE A 128 10.91 -15.37 -11.93
C ILE A 128 11.75 -16.11 -10.89
N ALA A 129 12.96 -15.59 -10.65
CA ALA A 129 13.81 -16.15 -9.61
C ALA A 129 13.24 -15.84 -8.22
N PRO A 130 13.45 -16.71 -7.22
CA PRO A 130 12.96 -16.48 -5.86
C PRO A 130 13.52 -15.17 -5.28
N GLY A 131 12.65 -14.35 -4.68
CA GLY A 131 13.06 -13.10 -4.03
C GLY A 131 13.33 -11.95 -4.99
N GLU A 132 12.94 -12.06 -6.27
CA GLU A 132 13.08 -11.00 -7.26
C GLU A 132 11.79 -10.21 -7.50
N PHE A 133 11.95 -8.97 -7.95
CA PHE A 133 10.88 -8.12 -8.47
C PHE A 133 10.96 -8.05 -9.99
N TYR A 134 9.81 -8.15 -10.67
CA TYR A 134 9.76 -8.15 -12.14
C TYR A 134 9.38 -6.79 -12.74
N ASP A 135 8.94 -5.84 -11.92
CA ASP A 135 8.28 -4.60 -12.34
C ASP A 135 9.20 -3.64 -13.11
N ALA A 136 10.42 -3.38 -12.62
CA ALA A 136 11.42 -2.58 -13.33
C ALA A 136 11.78 -3.23 -14.68
N LEU A 137 11.99 -4.54 -14.70
CA LEU A 137 12.27 -5.29 -15.93
C LEU A 137 11.10 -5.21 -16.92
N ALA A 138 9.86 -5.21 -16.42
CA ALA A 138 8.66 -5.09 -17.24
C ALA A 138 8.57 -3.74 -17.98
N ILE A 139 8.96 -2.63 -17.33
CA ILE A 139 9.06 -1.31 -17.98
C ILE A 139 10.05 -1.37 -19.15
N ASN A 140 11.24 -1.91 -18.91
CA ASN A 140 12.26 -2.02 -19.94
C ASN A 140 11.85 -2.94 -21.08
N ALA A 141 11.20 -4.07 -20.78
CA ALA A 141 10.68 -5.00 -21.80
C ALA A 141 9.60 -4.35 -22.68
N ALA A 142 8.67 -3.62 -22.06
CA ALA A 142 7.60 -2.88 -22.73
C ALA A 142 8.15 -1.76 -23.62
N SER A 143 9.14 -1.01 -23.14
CA SER A 143 9.81 0.00 -23.94
C SER A 143 10.54 -0.63 -25.13
N ALA A 144 11.34 -1.67 -24.90
CA ALA A 144 12.14 -2.30 -25.95
C ALA A 144 11.26 -2.90 -27.07
N SER A 145 10.17 -3.60 -26.70
CA SER A 145 9.23 -4.17 -27.67
C SER A 145 8.49 -3.09 -28.46
N THR A 146 8.16 -1.96 -27.84
CA THR A 146 7.53 -0.80 -28.49
C THR A 146 8.51 -0.07 -29.40
N GLN A 147 9.76 0.10 -28.97
CA GLN A 147 10.81 0.76 -29.75
C GLN A 147 11.06 0.07 -31.09
N ILE A 148 11.03 -1.27 -31.11
CA ILE A 148 11.26 -2.04 -32.33
C ILE A 148 9.99 -2.24 -33.18
N SER A 149 8.84 -1.75 -32.74
CA SER A 149 7.55 -2.08 -33.35
C SER A 149 7.23 -1.28 -34.62
N GLY A 150 8.02 -0.24 -34.93
CA GLY A 150 7.73 0.70 -36.01
C GLY A 150 6.55 1.64 -35.71
N LEU A 151 6.20 1.82 -34.44
CA LEU A 151 5.25 2.85 -34.00
C LEU A 151 5.97 4.21 -33.87
N PRO A 152 5.25 5.34 -34.03
CA PRO A 152 5.80 6.68 -33.79
C PRO A 152 5.93 6.92 -32.27
N PHE A 153 7.00 6.39 -31.71
CA PHE A 153 7.31 6.36 -30.28
C PHE A 153 8.69 6.97 -30.02
N SER A 154 8.75 7.96 -29.13
CA SER A 154 9.94 8.72 -28.74
C SER A 154 10.65 8.08 -27.53
N GLY A 155 11.04 6.81 -27.67
CA GLY A 155 11.88 6.09 -26.72
C GLY A 155 13.35 5.95 -27.18
N PRO A 156 14.13 5.02 -26.58
CA PRO A 156 13.70 4.10 -25.53
C PRO A 156 13.46 4.78 -24.18
N ILE A 157 12.56 4.20 -23.39
CA ILE A 157 12.34 4.52 -21.98
C ILE A 157 12.98 3.41 -21.14
N ALA A 158 13.69 3.76 -20.08
CA ALA A 158 14.17 2.78 -19.11
C ALA A 158 13.57 3.01 -17.73
N GLY A 159 13.26 1.91 -17.04
CA GLY A 159 12.81 1.90 -15.67
C GLY A 159 13.83 1.22 -14.76
N VAL A 160 14.09 1.77 -13.58
CA VAL A 160 14.99 1.19 -12.59
C VAL A 160 14.36 1.30 -11.21
N ARG A 161 14.44 0.21 -10.44
CA ARG A 161 14.16 0.22 -8.99
C ARG A 161 15.49 0.42 -8.26
N LEU A 162 15.53 1.36 -7.33
CA LEU A 162 16.64 1.59 -6.42
C LEU A 162 16.17 1.40 -4.98
N ALA A 163 17.02 0.82 -4.13
CA ALA A 163 16.82 0.83 -2.69
C ALA A 163 17.98 1.56 -2.00
N LEU A 164 17.67 2.43 -1.03
CA LEU A 164 18.69 3.05 -0.20
C LEU A 164 19.03 2.14 0.98
N ILE A 165 20.19 1.50 0.92
CA ILE A 165 20.67 0.59 1.96
C ILE A 165 21.72 1.31 2.81
N PRO A 166 21.50 1.45 4.13
CA PRO A 166 22.46 2.05 5.03
C PRO A 166 23.79 1.30 5.04
N GLY A 167 24.89 2.03 5.27
CA GLY A 167 26.20 1.41 5.44
C GLY A 167 26.51 1.00 6.89
N HIS A 168 25.59 1.24 7.83
CA HIS A 168 25.68 0.89 9.26
C HIS A 168 26.98 1.33 9.96
N GLY A 169 27.60 2.42 9.48
CA GLY A 169 28.86 2.94 10.02
C GLY A 169 30.12 2.21 9.53
N GLU A 170 29.98 1.10 8.80
CA GLU A 170 31.10 0.39 8.16
C GLU A 170 31.37 0.92 6.75
N HIS A 171 30.32 1.39 6.08
CA HIS A 171 30.37 1.95 4.74
C HIS A 171 29.49 3.20 4.61
N ALA A 172 29.58 3.90 3.48
CA ALA A 172 28.61 4.92 3.12
C ALA A 172 27.26 4.27 2.73
N ASP A 173 26.17 4.98 2.92
CA ASP A 173 24.87 4.56 2.42
C ASP A 173 24.89 4.48 0.89
N GLN A 174 24.13 3.54 0.33
CA GLN A 174 24.20 3.26 -1.10
C GLN A 174 22.83 3.02 -1.70
N TRP A 175 22.57 3.66 -2.84
CA TRP A 175 21.46 3.31 -3.73
C TRP A 175 21.83 2.11 -4.58
N VAL A 176 21.10 1.01 -4.39
CA VAL A 176 21.33 -0.28 -5.07
C VAL A 176 20.27 -0.48 -6.14
N ALA A 177 20.68 -0.70 -7.39
CA ALA A 177 19.79 -0.94 -8.52
C ALA A 177 19.35 -2.40 -8.63
N PHE A 178 18.08 -2.61 -8.97
CA PHE A 178 17.42 -3.93 -9.00
C PHE A 178 17.65 -4.73 -7.71
N PRO A 179 17.33 -4.15 -6.53
CA PRO A 179 17.49 -4.84 -5.26
C PRO A 179 16.55 -6.05 -5.20
N ASN A 180 17.00 -7.13 -4.56
CA ASN A 180 16.14 -8.27 -4.25
C ASN A 180 15.40 -8.05 -2.91
N VAL A 181 14.45 -8.93 -2.58
CA VAL A 181 13.63 -8.83 -1.35
C VAL A 181 14.48 -8.74 -0.10
N LYS A 182 15.53 -9.55 0.01
CA LYS A 182 16.43 -9.56 1.17
C LYS A 182 17.16 -8.22 1.33
N GLN A 183 17.62 -7.63 0.23
CA GLN A 183 18.25 -6.30 0.25
C GLN A 183 17.25 -5.20 0.63
N LEU A 184 15.97 -5.38 0.32
CA LEU A 184 14.91 -4.43 0.68
C LEU A 184 14.58 -4.46 2.18
N GLU A 185 14.79 -5.60 2.86
CA GLU A 185 14.65 -5.71 4.33
C GLU A 185 15.61 -4.76 5.07
N ASP A 186 16.79 -4.52 4.49
CA ASP A 186 17.81 -3.62 5.02
C ASP A 186 17.68 -2.17 4.50
N ALA A 187 16.69 -1.88 3.66
CA ALA A 187 16.57 -0.57 3.01
C ALA A 187 15.68 0.41 3.80
N VAL A 188 16.02 1.70 3.76
CA VAL A 188 15.20 2.80 4.31
C VAL A 188 14.30 3.47 3.26
N PHE A 189 14.47 3.14 1.98
CA PHE A 189 13.66 3.71 0.90
C PHE A 189 13.70 2.82 -0.34
N ASP A 190 12.54 2.61 -0.98
CA ASP A 190 12.37 1.93 -2.27
C ASP A 190 11.89 2.96 -3.30
N LEU A 191 12.59 3.06 -4.43
CA LEU A 191 12.44 4.10 -5.43
C LEU A 191 12.41 3.53 -6.84
N MET A 192 11.24 3.51 -7.48
CA MET A 192 11.08 3.25 -8.91
C MET A 192 11.17 4.56 -9.68
N VAL A 193 12.05 4.62 -10.68
CA VAL A 193 12.22 5.76 -11.58
C VAL A 193 12.18 5.27 -13.01
N ALA A 194 11.43 5.96 -13.88
CA ALA A 194 11.54 5.77 -15.32
C ALA A 194 11.85 7.08 -16.04
N GLY A 195 12.64 6.98 -17.10
CA GLY A 195 13.09 8.13 -17.87
C GLY A 195 13.69 7.77 -19.22
N ARG A 196 14.14 8.80 -19.94
CA ARG A 196 14.79 8.66 -21.25
C ARG A 196 16.05 9.50 -21.34
N VAL A 197 16.89 9.19 -22.32
CA VAL A 197 18.09 9.99 -22.64
C VAL A 197 17.72 11.03 -23.70
N LEU A 198 18.06 12.29 -23.43
CA LEU A 198 17.87 13.41 -24.34
C LEU A 198 18.99 13.49 -25.39
N PRO A 199 18.81 14.28 -26.47
CA PRO A 199 19.84 14.45 -27.50
C PRO A 199 21.17 15.02 -27.00
N ASP A 200 21.16 15.78 -25.89
CA ASP A 200 22.35 16.30 -25.23
C ASP A 200 23.05 15.28 -24.30
N GLY A 201 22.46 14.09 -24.12
CA GLY A 201 22.99 13.00 -23.32
C GLY A 201 22.56 13.00 -21.85
N GLU A 202 21.76 13.99 -21.43
CA GLU A 202 21.15 14.05 -20.10
C GLU A 202 19.97 13.09 -19.97
N VAL A 203 19.63 12.73 -18.72
CA VAL A 203 18.50 11.85 -18.43
C VAL A 203 17.31 12.66 -17.94
N ALA A 204 16.22 12.55 -18.68
CA ALA A 204 14.91 13.10 -18.36
C ALA A 204 14.10 12.09 -17.55
N ILE A 205 13.89 12.37 -16.26
CA ILE A 205 12.97 11.59 -15.43
C ILE A 205 11.54 11.92 -15.84
N MET A 206 10.74 10.88 -16.11
CA MET A 206 9.36 11.00 -16.57
C MET A 206 8.36 10.52 -15.53
N MET A 207 8.75 9.54 -14.71
CA MET A 207 7.89 8.89 -13.74
C MET A 207 8.69 8.51 -12.50
N VAL A 208 8.12 8.75 -11.32
CA VAL A 208 8.62 8.26 -10.03
C VAL A 208 7.48 7.60 -9.26
N GLU A 209 7.78 6.49 -8.61
CA GLU A 209 6.95 5.86 -7.59
C GLU A 209 7.87 5.36 -6.47
N ALA A 210 7.76 5.90 -5.27
CA ALA A 210 8.65 5.55 -4.17
C ALA A 210 7.93 5.47 -2.83
N GLU A 211 8.54 4.74 -1.91
CA GLU A 211 8.08 4.57 -0.54
C GLU A 211 9.25 4.44 0.45
N ALA A 212 9.02 4.85 1.69
CA ALA A 212 9.79 4.29 2.79
C ALA A 212 9.33 2.83 3.01
N THR A 213 10.26 1.96 3.37
CA THR A 213 9.98 0.54 3.64
C THR A 213 9.31 0.34 5.00
N GLU A 214 8.73 -0.85 5.24
CA GLU A 214 8.21 -1.24 6.55
C GLU A 214 9.29 -1.23 7.66
N HIS A 215 10.54 -1.49 7.28
CA HIS A 215 11.69 -1.51 8.20
C HIS A 215 12.29 -0.13 8.45
N SER A 216 11.93 0.87 7.64
CA SER A 216 12.54 2.21 7.67
C SER A 216 12.50 2.83 9.05
N TRP A 217 11.37 2.73 9.75
CA TRP A 217 11.24 3.29 11.09
C TRP A 217 12.30 2.74 12.06
N ASN A 218 12.45 1.41 12.09
CA ASN A 218 13.38 0.74 13.00
C ASN A 218 14.84 1.01 12.61
N LEU A 219 15.15 0.97 11.31
CA LEU A 219 16.47 1.31 10.79
C LEU A 219 16.85 2.76 11.14
N ILE A 220 15.94 3.70 10.95
CA ILE A 220 16.15 5.13 11.29
C ILE A 220 16.37 5.28 12.80
N LYS A 221 15.59 4.59 13.64
CA LYS A 221 15.79 4.59 15.10
C LYS A 221 17.14 3.98 15.49
N ALA A 222 17.64 3.02 14.72
CA ALA A 222 18.97 2.44 14.88
C ALA A 222 20.11 3.32 14.29
N GLY A 223 19.80 4.50 13.75
CA GLY A 223 20.78 5.48 13.27
C GLY A 223 20.97 5.52 11.76
N ALA A 224 20.14 4.82 10.97
CA ALA A 224 20.15 4.93 9.52
C ALA A 224 19.69 6.32 9.03
N THR A 225 20.10 6.68 7.82
CA THR A 225 19.71 7.94 7.19
C THR A 225 18.20 8.01 6.98
N LYS A 226 17.61 9.16 7.33
CA LYS A 226 16.21 9.45 7.07
C LYS A 226 16.00 9.78 5.59
N PRO A 227 14.97 9.24 4.92
CA PRO A 227 14.62 9.65 3.57
C PRO A 227 13.95 11.02 3.57
N SER A 228 14.76 12.07 3.77
CA SER A 228 14.38 13.48 3.60
C SER A 228 14.21 13.83 2.13
N GLU A 229 13.61 14.99 1.85
CA GLU A 229 13.49 15.53 0.50
C GLU A 229 14.83 15.56 -0.25
N GLU A 230 15.93 15.93 0.43
CA GLU A 230 17.27 15.95 -0.15
C GLU A 230 17.77 14.53 -0.49
N VAL A 231 17.53 13.55 0.39
CA VAL A 231 17.94 12.15 0.16
C VAL A 231 17.15 11.54 -0.98
N VAL A 232 15.84 11.81 -1.07
CA VAL A 232 15.01 11.38 -2.19
C VAL A 232 15.52 12.00 -3.50
N ALA A 233 15.86 13.28 -3.51
CA ALA A 233 16.46 13.93 -4.69
C ALA A 233 17.81 13.31 -5.10
N GLN A 234 18.65 12.90 -4.14
CA GLN A 234 19.87 12.15 -4.42
C GLN A 234 19.59 10.79 -5.08
N GLY A 235 18.53 10.10 -4.65
CA GLY A 235 18.10 8.84 -5.28
C GLY A 235 17.70 9.01 -6.75
N LEU A 236 17.02 10.13 -7.08
CA LEU A 236 16.67 10.47 -8.46
C LEU A 236 17.91 10.70 -9.32
N GLU A 237 18.93 11.38 -8.79
CA GLU A 237 20.22 11.53 -9.49
C GLU A 237 20.97 10.20 -9.62
N ALA A 238 20.95 9.36 -8.58
CA ALA A 238 21.56 8.03 -8.60
C ALA A 238 20.90 7.07 -9.62
N ALA A 239 19.64 7.31 -9.99
CA ALA A 239 18.95 6.51 -11.01
C ALA A 239 19.43 6.79 -12.44
N LYS A 240 19.91 8.02 -12.71
CA LYS A 240 20.23 8.47 -14.07
C LYS A 240 21.30 7.61 -14.76
N PRO A 241 22.44 7.25 -14.14
CA PRO A 241 23.44 6.38 -14.78
C PRO A 241 22.87 5.02 -15.18
N PHE A 242 22.07 4.38 -14.33
CA PHE A 242 21.46 3.09 -14.63
C PHE A 242 20.42 3.19 -15.76
N ILE A 243 19.61 4.25 -15.77
CA ILE A 243 18.68 4.54 -16.87
C ILE A 243 19.45 4.68 -18.19
N LYS A 244 20.60 5.38 -18.17
CA LYS A 244 21.43 5.58 -19.36
C LYS A 244 21.98 4.26 -19.92
N GLU A 245 22.47 3.37 -19.06
CA GLU A 245 22.93 2.03 -19.48
C GLU A 245 21.79 1.18 -20.07
N LEU A 246 20.62 1.18 -19.43
CA LEU A 246 19.44 0.46 -19.91
C LEU A 246 18.93 1.01 -21.25
N VAL A 247 18.88 2.33 -21.43
CA VAL A 247 18.53 2.96 -22.71
C VAL A 247 19.56 2.60 -23.77
N ALA A 248 20.86 2.64 -23.46
CA ALA A 248 21.91 2.28 -24.40
C ALA A 248 21.75 0.85 -24.93
N ALA A 249 21.49 -0.12 -24.05
CA ALA A 249 21.23 -1.50 -24.46
C ALA A 249 19.98 -1.63 -25.36
N GLN A 250 18.89 -0.94 -25.02
CA GLN A 250 17.69 -0.92 -25.86
C GLN A 250 17.95 -0.27 -27.23
N THR A 251 18.75 0.80 -27.28
CA THR A 251 19.16 1.44 -28.54
C THR A 251 20.02 0.51 -29.40
N VAL A 252 20.94 -0.24 -28.81
CA VAL A 252 21.71 -1.27 -29.53
C VAL A 252 20.79 -2.30 -30.17
N LEU A 253 19.80 -2.81 -29.43
CA LEU A 253 18.79 -3.72 -29.96
C LEU A 253 17.99 -3.07 -31.10
N ALA A 254 17.51 -1.84 -30.90
CA ALA A 254 16.71 -1.13 -31.90
C ALA A 254 17.47 -0.88 -33.20
N ASN A 255 18.74 -0.50 -33.14
CA ASN A 255 19.59 -0.28 -34.32
C ASN A 255 19.73 -1.52 -35.22
N THR A 256 19.51 -2.71 -34.65
CA THR A 256 19.63 -3.98 -35.38
C THR A 256 18.29 -4.58 -35.81
N ALA A 257 17.23 -4.36 -35.03
CA ALA A 257 15.97 -5.11 -35.17
C ALA A 257 14.72 -4.23 -35.30
N ALA A 258 14.83 -2.91 -35.15
CA ALA A 258 13.65 -2.04 -35.24
C ALA A 258 13.06 -2.03 -36.65
N LYS A 259 11.74 -2.17 -36.71
CA LYS A 259 11.01 -1.99 -37.96
C LYS A 259 10.96 -0.50 -38.33
N PRO A 260 10.95 -0.15 -39.63
CA PRO A 260 10.76 1.23 -40.05
C PRO A 260 9.46 1.80 -39.47
N ILE A 261 9.52 3.05 -39.00
CA ILE A 261 8.34 3.76 -38.49
C ILE A 261 7.29 3.81 -39.61
N GLN A 262 6.10 3.32 -39.31
CA GLN A 262 4.99 3.32 -40.25
C GLN A 262 4.24 4.65 -40.21
N PRO A 263 3.68 5.12 -41.34
CA PRO A 263 2.94 6.38 -41.41
C PRO A 263 1.52 6.21 -40.83
N TYR A 264 1.41 6.15 -39.51
CA TYR A 264 0.11 6.16 -38.83
C TYR A 264 -0.56 7.53 -39.00
N PRO A 265 -1.87 7.58 -39.29
CA PRO A 265 -2.60 8.84 -39.33
C PRO A 265 -2.64 9.46 -37.93
N VAL A 266 -2.31 10.74 -37.85
CA VAL A 266 -2.44 11.55 -36.63
C VAL A 266 -3.63 12.48 -36.75
N PHE A 267 -4.32 12.64 -35.64
CA PHE A 267 -5.51 13.47 -35.51
C PHE A 267 -5.19 14.58 -34.51
N PRO A 268 -4.59 15.69 -34.97
CA PRO A 268 -4.37 16.82 -34.09
C PRO A 268 -5.71 17.31 -33.55
N PRO A 269 -5.73 17.89 -32.35
CA PRO A 269 -6.98 18.33 -31.72
C PRO A 269 -7.72 19.42 -32.50
N TYR A 270 -7.02 20.18 -33.33
CA TYR A 270 -7.56 21.26 -34.16
C TYR A 270 -6.60 21.64 -35.30
N ALA A 271 -7.13 22.25 -36.36
CA ALA A 271 -6.37 22.97 -37.36
C ALA A 271 -5.93 24.35 -36.85
N GLN A 272 -4.82 24.87 -37.37
CA GLN A 272 -4.28 26.17 -36.95
C GLN A 272 -5.27 27.31 -37.21
N GLU A 273 -5.97 27.29 -38.34
CA GLU A 273 -6.98 28.31 -38.67
C GLU A 273 -8.16 28.32 -37.70
N THR A 274 -8.59 27.15 -37.21
CA THR A 274 -9.61 27.04 -36.15
C THR A 274 -9.08 27.64 -34.85
N TYR A 275 -7.84 27.33 -34.48
CA TYR A 275 -7.20 27.90 -33.30
C TYR A 275 -7.11 29.42 -33.37
N ASP A 276 -6.57 29.97 -34.46
CA ASP A 276 -6.39 31.41 -34.64
C ASP A 276 -7.74 32.14 -34.58
N PHE A 277 -8.76 31.56 -35.21
CA PHE A 277 -10.12 32.10 -35.19
C PHE A 277 -10.70 32.15 -33.78
N VAL A 278 -10.56 31.05 -33.01
CA VAL A 278 -11.05 30.96 -31.63
C VAL A 278 -10.26 31.93 -30.74
N ALA A 279 -8.93 31.85 -30.77
CA ALA A 279 -8.04 32.68 -29.96
C ALA A 279 -8.33 34.17 -30.14
N GLY A 280 -8.47 34.65 -31.38
CA GLY A 280 -8.76 36.05 -31.68
C GLY A 280 -10.13 36.55 -31.17
N ARG A 281 -11.05 35.66 -30.78
CA ARG A 281 -12.37 36.02 -30.24
C ARG A 281 -12.45 35.92 -28.73
N VAL A 282 -11.79 34.92 -28.15
CA VAL A 282 -12.02 34.56 -26.74
C VAL A 282 -10.91 35.00 -25.82
N TYR A 283 -9.72 35.35 -26.32
CA TYR A 283 -8.54 35.56 -25.47
C TYR A 283 -8.80 36.58 -24.35
N ASP A 284 -9.24 37.78 -24.70
CA ASP A 284 -9.44 38.86 -23.71
C ASP A 284 -10.58 38.53 -22.73
N GLU A 285 -11.65 37.89 -23.20
CA GLU A 285 -12.78 37.48 -22.36
C GLU A 285 -12.39 36.34 -21.42
N LEU A 286 -11.61 35.36 -21.90
CA LEU A 286 -11.09 34.26 -21.10
C LEU A 286 -10.15 34.75 -20.00
N VAL A 287 -9.35 35.79 -20.25
CA VAL A 287 -8.53 36.42 -19.20
C VAL A 287 -9.42 36.91 -18.05
N ALA A 288 -10.53 37.57 -18.36
CA ALA A 288 -11.48 38.03 -17.33
C ALA A 288 -12.20 36.85 -16.64
N VAL A 289 -12.63 35.83 -17.40
CA VAL A 289 -13.29 34.64 -16.84
C VAL A 289 -12.39 33.90 -15.85
N TYR A 290 -11.12 33.68 -16.20
CA TYR A 290 -10.17 32.98 -15.34
C TYR A 290 -9.56 33.86 -14.24
N GLN A 291 -10.04 35.09 -14.08
CA GLN A 291 -9.84 35.93 -12.88
C GLN A 291 -10.94 35.74 -11.83
N ILE A 292 -12.06 35.09 -12.17
CA ILE A 292 -13.15 34.77 -11.23
C ILE A 292 -12.68 33.66 -10.28
N ALA A 293 -12.60 33.97 -8.99
CA ALA A 293 -12.11 33.03 -7.97
C ALA A 293 -13.12 31.91 -7.68
N ASP A 294 -14.41 32.24 -7.57
CA ASP A 294 -15.49 31.27 -7.31
C ASP A 294 -15.60 30.26 -8.46
N LYS A 295 -15.62 28.97 -8.12
CA LYS A 295 -15.62 27.89 -9.11
C LYS A 295 -16.90 27.85 -9.92
N VAL A 296 -18.06 27.99 -9.29
CA VAL A 296 -19.36 27.83 -9.95
C VAL A 296 -19.63 29.03 -10.84
N GLU A 297 -19.34 30.23 -10.37
CA GLU A 297 -19.42 31.46 -11.17
C GLU A 297 -18.48 31.39 -12.38
N ARG A 298 -17.22 30.99 -12.17
CA ARG A 298 -16.25 30.80 -13.26
C ARG A 298 -16.72 29.76 -14.26
N GLN A 299 -17.20 28.61 -13.81
CA GLN A 299 -17.68 27.53 -14.68
C GLN A 299 -18.89 27.98 -15.51
N ASN A 300 -19.86 28.67 -14.90
CA ASN A 300 -21.02 29.21 -15.61
C ASN A 300 -20.61 30.25 -16.67
N ALA A 301 -19.65 31.13 -16.34
CA ALA A 301 -19.13 32.12 -17.28
C ALA A 301 -18.35 31.47 -18.43
N ASP A 302 -17.50 30.47 -18.13
CA ASP A 302 -16.76 29.70 -19.12
C ASP A 302 -17.69 28.90 -20.05
N ASP A 303 -18.72 28.24 -19.50
CA ASP A 303 -19.70 27.48 -20.28
C ASP A 303 -20.52 28.40 -21.19
N THR A 304 -20.95 29.55 -20.69
CA THR A 304 -21.67 30.56 -21.49
C THR A 304 -20.79 31.07 -22.65
N LEU A 305 -19.53 31.40 -22.35
CA LEU A 305 -18.56 31.85 -23.36
C LEU A 305 -18.31 30.75 -24.40
N LYS A 306 -18.09 29.52 -23.95
CA LYS A 306 -17.83 28.37 -24.81
C LYS A 306 -19.01 28.04 -25.73
N GLU A 307 -20.24 28.07 -25.25
CA GLU A 307 -21.43 27.84 -26.08
C GLU A 307 -21.61 28.95 -27.12
N ARG A 308 -21.38 30.22 -26.76
CA ARG A 308 -21.38 31.32 -27.74
C ARG A 308 -20.34 31.09 -28.85
N VAL A 309 -19.12 30.72 -28.47
CA VAL A 309 -18.00 30.52 -29.40
C VAL A 309 -18.24 29.34 -30.32
N LYS A 310 -18.85 28.25 -29.82
CA LYS A 310 -19.32 27.15 -30.68
C LYS A 310 -20.32 27.65 -31.73
N GLY A 311 -21.26 28.50 -31.34
CA GLY A 311 -22.21 29.11 -32.27
C GLY A 311 -21.54 30.00 -33.33
N GLU A 312 -20.53 30.79 -32.94
CA GLU A 312 -19.76 31.63 -33.86
C GLU A 312 -18.90 30.82 -34.83
N VAL A 313 -18.27 29.74 -34.36
CA VAL A 313 -17.54 28.82 -35.23
C VAL A 313 -18.50 28.14 -36.20
N ALA A 314 -19.66 27.66 -35.74
CA ALA A 314 -20.67 27.08 -36.62
C ALA A 314 -21.12 28.06 -37.70
N ALA A 315 -21.38 29.31 -37.35
CA ALA A 315 -21.73 30.36 -38.31
C ALA A 315 -20.59 30.65 -39.30
N ALA A 316 -19.34 30.64 -38.86
CA ALA A 316 -18.19 30.83 -39.74
C ALA A 316 -17.98 29.63 -40.70
N VAL A 317 -18.27 28.41 -40.25
CA VAL A 317 -18.30 27.22 -41.10
C VAL A 317 -19.39 27.34 -42.17
N GLU A 318 -20.61 27.72 -41.78
CA GLU A 318 -21.72 27.95 -42.73
C GLU A 318 -21.41 29.06 -43.73
N ALA A 319 -20.70 30.10 -43.30
CA ALA A 319 -20.23 31.20 -44.14
C ALA A 319 -19.02 30.84 -45.02
N GLY A 320 -18.48 29.62 -44.92
CA GLY A 320 -17.31 29.17 -45.67
C GLY A 320 -15.99 29.83 -45.25
N GLN A 321 -15.93 30.43 -44.06
CA GLN A 321 -14.74 31.06 -43.48
C GLN A 321 -13.84 30.05 -42.76
N LEU A 322 -14.41 28.93 -42.32
CA LEU A 322 -13.71 27.82 -41.66
C LEU A 322 -14.12 26.48 -42.29
N PRO A 323 -13.26 25.45 -42.21
CA PRO A 323 -13.59 24.11 -42.67
C PRO A 323 -14.67 23.48 -41.78
N ALA A 324 -15.43 22.52 -42.34
CA ALA A 324 -16.46 21.80 -41.59
C ALA A 324 -15.95 21.09 -40.32
N SER A 325 -14.68 20.71 -40.29
CA SER A 325 -14.03 20.08 -39.13
C SER A 325 -13.92 21.02 -37.93
N ALA A 326 -13.93 22.35 -38.13
CA ALA A 326 -13.83 23.35 -37.06
C ALA A 326 -14.92 23.18 -35.97
N ASN A 327 -16.10 22.69 -36.35
CA ASN A 327 -17.19 22.38 -35.41
C ASN A 327 -16.82 21.30 -34.38
N ALA A 328 -16.01 20.30 -34.77
CA ALA A 328 -15.52 19.27 -33.86
C ALA A 328 -14.27 19.72 -33.08
N GLU A 329 -13.49 20.62 -33.66
CA GLU A 329 -12.19 21.09 -33.15
C GLU A 329 -12.32 22.23 -32.13
N VAL A 330 -13.38 23.05 -32.20
CA VAL A 330 -13.57 24.27 -31.39
C VAL A 330 -13.33 24.07 -29.89
N SER A 331 -13.79 22.95 -29.33
CA SER A 331 -13.65 22.70 -27.89
C SER A 331 -12.19 22.47 -27.48
N ALA A 332 -11.40 21.83 -28.34
CA ALA A 332 -9.99 21.57 -28.08
C ALA A 332 -9.12 22.82 -28.33
N ALA A 333 -9.47 23.61 -29.36
CA ALA A 333 -8.87 24.92 -29.60
C ALA A 333 -9.11 25.87 -28.41
N TYR A 334 -10.37 25.99 -27.97
CA TYR A 334 -10.75 26.78 -26.79
C TYR A 334 -9.95 26.38 -25.55
N LYS A 335 -9.88 25.07 -25.25
CA LYS A 335 -9.11 24.55 -24.11
C LYS A 335 -7.62 24.91 -24.19
N SER A 336 -7.05 24.98 -25.39
CA SER A 336 -5.64 25.33 -25.58
C SER A 336 -5.39 26.82 -25.37
N VAL A 337 -6.33 27.69 -25.75
CA VAL A 337 -6.30 29.11 -25.40
C VAL A 337 -6.44 29.30 -23.89
N THR A 338 -7.37 28.59 -23.25
CA THR A 338 -7.48 28.57 -21.78
C THR A 338 -6.18 28.15 -21.11
N LYS A 339 -5.53 27.09 -21.62
CA LYS A 339 -4.25 26.60 -21.10
C LYS A 339 -3.20 27.71 -21.15
N LEU A 340 -3.06 28.38 -22.29
CA LEU A 340 -2.12 29.50 -22.46
C LEU A 340 -2.35 30.62 -21.44
N ILE A 341 -3.60 31.04 -21.27
CA ILE A 341 -3.97 32.15 -20.37
C ILE A 341 -3.67 31.81 -18.91
N VAL A 342 -4.12 30.65 -18.45
CA VAL A 342 -3.93 30.21 -17.06
C VAL A 342 -2.45 30.08 -16.72
N ARG A 343 -1.67 29.45 -17.61
CA ARG A 343 -0.23 29.25 -17.41
C ARG A 343 0.54 30.56 -17.44
N GLY A 344 0.22 31.43 -18.40
CA GLY A 344 0.82 32.75 -18.52
C GLY A 344 0.65 33.53 -17.21
N ARG A 345 -0.58 33.59 -16.69
CA ARG A 345 -0.90 34.26 -15.42
C ARG A 345 -0.13 33.69 -14.23
N ILE A 346 -0.04 32.36 -14.13
CA ILE A 346 0.73 31.70 -13.06
C ILE A 346 2.21 32.12 -13.11
N LEU A 347 2.81 32.17 -14.30
CA LEU A 347 4.23 32.45 -14.49
C LEU A 347 4.59 33.95 -14.41
N THR A 348 3.65 34.85 -14.72
CA THR A 348 3.89 36.30 -14.74
C THR A 348 3.40 37.00 -13.47
N GLU A 349 2.22 36.63 -12.97
CA GLU A 349 1.59 37.27 -11.80
C GLU A 349 1.76 36.46 -10.52
N GLY A 350 2.05 35.15 -10.61
CA GLY A 350 2.11 34.28 -9.44
C GLY A 350 0.75 33.98 -8.82
N VAL A 351 -0.34 34.21 -9.57
CA VAL A 351 -1.73 34.05 -9.11
C VAL A 351 -2.41 32.91 -9.85
N ARG A 352 -3.12 32.07 -9.10
CA ARG A 352 -3.79 30.85 -9.58
C ARG A 352 -5.25 31.10 -9.94
N ILE A 353 -5.89 30.07 -10.53
CA ILE A 353 -7.26 30.17 -11.05
C ILE A 353 -8.32 30.49 -9.98
N ASP A 354 -8.07 30.11 -8.73
CA ASP A 354 -8.94 30.38 -7.58
C ASP A 354 -8.47 31.57 -6.73
N GLY A 355 -7.51 32.36 -7.24
CA GLY A 355 -6.98 33.55 -6.59
C GLY A 355 -5.88 33.31 -5.56
N ARG A 356 -5.50 32.05 -5.29
CA ARG A 356 -4.39 31.71 -4.41
C ARG A 356 -3.03 32.09 -4.99
N GLY A 357 -2.06 32.32 -4.12
CA GLY A 357 -0.65 32.31 -4.47
C GLY A 357 -0.12 30.90 -4.70
N LEU A 358 1.11 30.81 -5.21
CA LEU A 358 1.75 29.53 -5.59
C LEU A 358 1.88 28.55 -4.41
N ALA A 359 2.14 29.05 -3.20
CA ALA A 359 2.38 28.23 -2.01
C ALA A 359 1.14 27.98 -1.14
N ASP A 360 0.00 28.61 -1.44
CA ASP A 360 -1.18 28.58 -0.56
C ASP A 360 -1.92 27.24 -0.63
N ILE A 361 -2.31 26.73 0.54
CA ILE A 361 -3.17 25.54 0.69
C ILE A 361 -4.63 26.00 0.72
N ARG A 362 -5.55 25.20 0.18
CA ARG A 362 -7.00 25.43 0.34
C ARG A 362 -7.40 25.34 1.81
N PRO A 363 -8.60 25.85 2.19
CA PRO A 363 -9.15 25.65 3.52
C PRO A 363 -9.12 24.18 3.94
N LEU A 364 -8.63 23.91 5.15
CA LEU A 364 -8.51 22.57 5.72
C LEU A 364 -9.55 22.40 6.82
N ASP A 365 -10.17 21.23 6.85
CA ASP A 365 -11.07 20.80 7.90
C ASP A 365 -10.86 19.31 8.17
N ALA A 366 -10.90 18.92 9.45
CA ALA A 366 -10.59 17.58 9.90
C ALA A 366 -11.47 17.22 11.10
N GLU A 367 -12.17 16.11 10.99
CA GLU A 367 -13.11 15.63 12.00
C GLU A 367 -12.93 14.11 12.19
N VAL A 368 -13.04 13.63 13.43
CA VAL A 368 -13.05 12.20 13.79
C VAL A 368 -14.40 11.80 14.37
N GLN A 369 -14.68 10.50 14.51
CA GLN A 369 -15.92 9.96 15.08
C GLN A 369 -17.20 10.30 14.29
N VAL A 370 -17.09 10.37 12.97
CA VAL A 370 -18.20 10.73 12.05
C VAL A 370 -19.18 9.60 11.77
N ILE A 371 -18.78 8.33 11.92
CA ILE A 371 -19.62 7.14 11.71
C ILE A 371 -19.87 6.42 13.04
N PRO A 372 -21.11 6.37 13.56
CA PRO A 372 -21.40 5.94 14.94
C PRO A 372 -20.97 4.53 15.35
N ARG A 373 -20.86 3.57 14.41
CA ARG A 373 -20.53 2.17 14.72
C ARG A 373 -19.18 1.71 14.21
N ALA A 374 -18.47 2.55 13.44
CA ALA A 374 -17.15 2.20 12.93
C ALA A 374 -16.16 2.07 14.10
N HIS A 375 -15.11 1.27 13.94
CA HIS A 375 -14.08 1.17 14.98
C HIS A 375 -13.29 2.49 15.06
N GLY A 376 -13.02 3.10 13.92
CA GLY A 376 -12.64 4.50 13.80
C GLY A 376 -13.14 5.08 12.49
N SER A 377 -13.36 6.39 12.47
CA SER A 377 -13.80 7.10 11.26
C SER A 377 -13.36 8.55 11.30
N ALA A 378 -13.12 9.13 10.12
CA ALA A 378 -12.75 10.53 9.99
C ALA A 378 -13.22 11.13 8.67
N ILE A 379 -13.53 12.43 8.68
CA ILE A 379 -13.60 13.25 7.47
C ILE A 379 -12.37 14.13 7.42
N PHE A 380 -11.69 14.12 6.28
CA PHE A 380 -10.68 15.11 5.94
C PHE A 380 -11.15 15.88 4.71
N GLN A 381 -11.22 17.20 4.84
CA GLN A 381 -11.61 18.08 3.75
C GLN A 381 -10.52 19.13 3.49
N ARG A 382 -10.20 19.30 2.21
CA ARG A 382 -9.27 20.30 1.70
C ARG A 382 -9.88 21.00 0.50
N GLY A 383 -10.42 22.19 0.73
CA GLY A 383 -11.30 22.88 -0.21
C GLY A 383 -12.51 22.00 -0.58
N GLU A 384 -12.62 21.66 -1.86
CA GLU A 384 -13.70 20.81 -2.38
C GLU A 384 -13.31 19.32 -2.47
N THR A 385 -12.11 18.93 -2.04
CA THR A 385 -11.76 17.51 -1.92
C THR A 385 -12.13 17.04 -0.51
N GLN A 386 -13.02 16.06 -0.41
CA GLN A 386 -13.50 15.52 0.86
C GLN A 386 -13.40 13.99 0.83
N ILE A 387 -12.71 13.44 1.82
CA ILE A 387 -12.52 12.00 1.99
C ILE A 387 -13.10 11.56 3.33
N LEU A 388 -13.93 10.52 3.29
CA LEU A 388 -14.37 9.78 4.46
C LEU A 388 -13.49 8.55 4.63
N GLY A 389 -12.66 8.55 5.67
CA GLY A 389 -11.86 7.40 6.11
C GLY A 389 -12.64 6.58 7.13
N VAL A 390 -12.60 5.25 6.99
CA VAL A 390 -13.21 4.32 7.94
C VAL A 390 -12.25 3.16 8.21
N THR A 391 -11.91 2.96 9.48
CA THR A 391 -11.06 1.87 9.97
C THR A 391 -11.91 0.75 10.54
N THR A 392 -11.57 -0.49 10.19
CA THR A 392 -12.11 -1.71 10.79
C THR A 392 -10.95 -2.59 11.25
N LEU A 393 -11.06 -3.10 12.47
CA LEU A 393 -10.07 -3.96 13.13
C LEU A 393 -10.65 -5.37 13.26
N ASN A 394 -9.83 -6.39 13.02
CA ASN A 394 -10.24 -7.78 13.23
C ASN A 394 -9.04 -8.66 13.61
N MET A 395 -9.31 -9.93 13.93
CA MET A 395 -8.32 -10.96 14.17
C MET A 395 -7.36 -11.11 12.98
N LEU A 396 -6.12 -11.51 13.25
CA LEU A 396 -5.09 -11.73 12.23
C LEU A 396 -5.46 -12.81 11.19
N LYS A 397 -6.40 -13.70 11.51
CA LYS A 397 -6.93 -14.64 10.50
C LYS A 397 -7.67 -13.96 9.34
N MET A 398 -8.09 -12.71 9.52
CA MET A 398 -8.76 -11.90 8.50
C MET A 398 -7.78 -11.12 7.61
N GLU A 399 -6.46 -11.29 7.81
CA GLU A 399 -5.46 -10.79 6.88
C GLU A 399 -5.72 -11.32 5.47
N GLN A 400 -5.52 -10.46 4.47
CA GLN A 400 -5.73 -10.86 3.09
C GLN A 400 -4.61 -11.80 2.66
N GLN A 401 -4.97 -13.03 2.29
CA GLN A 401 -4.06 -13.97 1.63
C GLN A 401 -3.80 -13.51 0.19
N ILE A 402 -2.53 -13.49 -0.22
CA ILE A 402 -2.09 -13.09 -1.55
C ILE A 402 -1.53 -14.32 -2.26
N ASP A 403 -2.17 -14.65 -3.39
CA ASP A 403 -1.72 -15.69 -4.32
C ASP A 403 -1.33 -15.02 -5.65
N SER A 404 -0.10 -14.52 -5.71
CA SER A 404 0.50 -13.89 -6.89
C SER A 404 1.99 -14.25 -7.01
N LEU A 405 2.69 -13.66 -7.99
CA LEU A 405 4.15 -13.78 -8.08
C LEU A 405 4.90 -12.90 -7.07
N SER A 406 4.17 -12.08 -6.31
CA SER A 406 4.76 -11.27 -5.23
C SER A 406 5.36 -12.16 -4.15
N PRO A 407 6.48 -11.76 -3.53
CA PRO A 407 7.01 -12.41 -2.34
C PRO A 407 6.07 -12.27 -1.13
N VAL A 408 5.17 -11.27 -1.13
CA VAL A 408 4.21 -11.04 -0.06
C VAL A 408 3.05 -12.03 -0.17
N THR A 409 2.87 -12.86 0.86
CA THR A 409 1.85 -13.94 0.89
C THR A 409 0.61 -13.58 1.71
N HIS A 410 0.72 -12.61 2.60
CA HIS A 410 -0.36 -12.13 3.45
C HIS A 410 -0.23 -10.62 3.63
N LYS A 411 -1.35 -9.95 3.89
CA LYS A 411 -1.40 -8.50 4.01
C LYS A 411 -2.25 -8.10 5.21
N ARG A 412 -1.56 -7.54 6.21
CA ARG A 412 -2.14 -7.10 7.47
C ARG A 412 -2.90 -5.80 7.36
N TYR A 413 -2.32 -4.83 6.66
CA TYR A 413 -2.95 -3.54 6.40
C TYR A 413 -3.51 -3.51 4.98
N MET A 414 -4.83 -3.36 4.87
CA MET A 414 -5.56 -3.37 3.61
C MET A 414 -6.19 -2.00 3.41
N HIS A 415 -5.73 -1.24 2.42
CA HIS A 415 -6.33 0.04 2.07
C HIS A 415 -7.17 -0.08 0.78
N HIS A 416 -8.47 0.09 0.91
CA HIS A 416 -9.37 0.21 -0.23
C HIS A 416 -9.76 1.67 -0.47
N TYR A 417 -9.64 2.10 -1.72
CA TYR A 417 -10.00 3.44 -2.13
C TYR A 417 -11.12 3.37 -3.17
N ASN A 418 -12.15 4.17 -2.96
CA ASN A 418 -13.33 4.24 -3.80
C ASN A 418 -13.53 5.66 -4.33
N PHE A 419 -13.84 5.78 -5.61
CA PHE A 419 -14.10 7.04 -6.31
C PHE A 419 -15.45 6.98 -7.04
N PRO A 420 -16.56 7.11 -6.29
CA PRO A 420 -17.89 7.04 -6.88
C PRO A 420 -18.15 8.21 -7.84
N PRO A 421 -18.98 8.04 -8.89
CA PRO A 421 -19.23 9.09 -9.88
C PRO A 421 -19.78 10.41 -9.29
N TYR A 422 -20.54 10.33 -8.19
CA TYR A 422 -21.07 11.52 -7.54
C TYR A 422 -19.97 12.44 -6.97
N SER A 423 -18.74 11.95 -6.77
CA SER A 423 -17.60 12.74 -6.27
C SER A 423 -17.24 13.91 -7.19
N THR A 424 -17.56 13.80 -8.48
CA THR A 424 -17.38 14.85 -9.48
C THR A 424 -18.71 15.37 -10.03
N GLY A 425 -19.84 14.98 -9.43
CA GLY A 425 -21.18 15.33 -9.92
C GLY A 425 -21.59 14.58 -11.19
N GLU A 426 -20.95 13.46 -11.50
CA GLU A 426 -21.19 12.68 -12.72
C GLU A 426 -22.04 11.42 -12.47
N THR A 427 -22.52 10.80 -13.55
CA THR A 427 -23.09 9.44 -13.52
C THR A 427 -22.10 8.44 -14.10
N GLY A 428 -22.10 7.20 -13.63
CA GLY A 428 -21.15 6.20 -14.11
C GLY A 428 -21.33 4.84 -13.45
N ARG A 429 -20.48 3.88 -13.83
CA ARG A 429 -20.48 2.53 -13.27
C ARG A 429 -20.02 2.56 -11.80
N VAL A 430 -20.79 1.92 -10.92
CA VAL A 430 -20.44 1.64 -9.52
C VAL A 430 -20.27 0.13 -9.35
N GLY A 431 -19.17 -0.31 -8.73
CA GLY A 431 -18.88 -1.73 -8.54
C GLY A 431 -17.39 -2.03 -8.48
N SER A 432 -16.88 -2.80 -9.45
CA SER A 432 -15.45 -3.19 -9.47
C SER A 432 -14.53 -1.97 -9.63
N PRO A 433 -13.45 -1.88 -8.84
CA PRO A 433 -12.57 -0.73 -8.87
C PRO A 433 -11.78 -0.65 -10.19
N LYS A 434 -11.58 0.58 -10.67
CA LYS A 434 -10.74 0.90 -11.82
C LYS A 434 -9.26 0.80 -11.44
N ARG A 435 -8.38 0.67 -12.43
CA ARG A 435 -6.91 0.69 -12.22
C ARG A 435 -6.44 1.95 -11.47
N ARG A 436 -7.07 3.10 -11.72
CA ARG A 436 -6.77 4.36 -11.02
C ARG A 436 -7.10 4.28 -9.53
N GLU A 437 -8.25 3.70 -9.18
CA GLU A 437 -8.67 3.53 -7.79
C GLU A 437 -7.72 2.60 -7.05
N ILE A 438 -7.33 1.48 -7.67
CA ILE A 438 -6.34 0.55 -7.11
C ILE A 438 -5.01 1.25 -6.85
N GLY A 439 -4.47 1.98 -7.83
CA GLY A 439 -3.18 2.65 -7.63
C GLY A 439 -3.24 3.86 -6.69
N HIS A 440 -4.37 4.57 -6.57
CA HIS A 440 -4.53 5.61 -5.53
C HIS A 440 -4.61 4.99 -4.13
N GLY A 441 -5.35 3.88 -3.98
CA GLY A 441 -5.42 3.13 -2.72
C GLY A 441 -4.04 2.62 -2.31
N PHE A 442 -3.29 2.04 -3.26
CA PHE A 442 -1.94 1.56 -3.01
C PHE A 442 -0.98 2.69 -2.62
N LEU A 443 -0.99 3.83 -3.32
CA LEU A 443 -0.16 4.98 -2.93
C LEU A 443 -0.44 5.44 -1.49
N ALA A 444 -1.71 5.51 -1.11
CA ALA A 444 -2.09 5.90 0.24
C ALA A 444 -1.79 4.81 1.29
N GLU A 445 -1.81 3.53 0.88
CA GLU A 445 -1.41 2.40 1.71
C GLU A 445 0.08 2.45 2.06
N ARG A 446 0.93 2.52 1.02
CA ARG A 446 2.40 2.61 1.12
C ARG A 446 2.85 3.80 1.96
N ALA A 447 2.14 4.92 1.88
CA ALA A 447 2.41 6.09 2.71
C ALA A 447 2.25 5.84 4.22
N LEU A 448 1.41 4.87 4.61
CA LEU A 448 1.08 4.59 6.02
C LEU A 448 1.78 3.36 6.58
N VAL A 449 2.13 2.37 5.75
CA VAL A 449 2.83 1.15 6.17
C VAL A 449 4.06 1.44 7.07
N PRO A 450 4.95 2.41 6.76
CA PRO A 450 6.16 2.68 7.55
C PRO A 450 5.89 3.12 8.99
N VAL A 451 4.70 3.65 9.28
CA VAL A 451 4.33 4.16 10.61
C VAL A 451 3.36 3.24 11.36
N LEU A 452 2.95 2.12 10.76
CA LEU A 452 2.12 1.14 11.46
C LEU A 452 2.89 0.51 12.62
N PRO A 453 2.20 0.16 13.72
CA PRO A 453 2.77 -0.65 14.78
C PRO A 453 3.10 -2.06 14.27
N ALA A 454 4.07 -2.71 14.90
CA ALA A 454 4.39 -4.10 14.61
C ALA A 454 3.20 -5.03 14.92
N ARG A 455 3.23 -6.27 14.42
CA ARG A 455 2.19 -7.28 14.66
C ARG A 455 2.07 -7.59 16.15
N GLU A 456 3.19 -7.66 16.84
CA GLU A 456 3.31 -7.99 18.26
C GLU A 456 2.78 -6.84 19.14
N GLU A 457 2.96 -5.59 18.68
CA GLU A 457 2.47 -4.39 19.36
C GLU A 457 0.97 -4.19 19.16
N PHE A 458 0.46 -4.56 17.99
CA PHE A 458 -0.95 -4.39 17.64
C PHE A 458 -1.44 -5.56 16.76
N PRO A 459 -1.88 -6.68 17.39
CA PRO A 459 -2.16 -7.96 16.73
C PRO A 459 -3.54 -7.97 16.06
N TYR A 460 -3.73 -7.06 15.12
CA TYR A 460 -4.96 -6.87 14.37
C TYR A 460 -4.68 -6.85 12.88
N ALA A 461 -5.58 -7.48 12.12
CA ALA A 461 -5.79 -7.14 10.72
C ALA A 461 -6.50 -5.78 10.65
N ILE A 462 -5.98 -4.86 9.84
CA ILE A 462 -6.45 -3.49 9.75
C ILE A 462 -6.97 -3.25 8.34
N ARG A 463 -8.28 -3.02 8.21
CA ARG A 463 -8.88 -2.59 6.95
C ARG A 463 -9.22 -1.12 7.02
N GLN A 464 -8.61 -0.34 6.13
CA GLN A 464 -8.91 1.06 5.91
C GLN A 464 -9.68 1.23 4.61
N VAL A 465 -10.78 1.98 4.65
CA VAL A 465 -11.54 2.36 3.45
C VAL A 465 -11.58 3.87 3.35
N SER A 466 -11.16 4.39 2.20
CA SER A 466 -11.26 5.81 1.86
C SER A 466 -12.31 6.01 0.78
N GLU A 467 -13.44 6.60 1.15
CA GLU A 467 -14.51 7.02 0.25
C GLU A 467 -14.25 8.46 -0.18
N ALA A 468 -13.91 8.69 -1.45
CA ALA A 468 -13.87 10.05 -1.98
C ALA A 468 -15.30 10.56 -2.13
N LEU A 469 -15.74 11.48 -1.27
CA LEU A 469 -17.10 12.01 -1.31
C LEU A 469 -17.23 13.19 -2.28
N SER A 470 -16.15 13.97 -2.40
CA SER A 470 -16.02 15.10 -3.34
C SER A 470 -14.57 15.23 -3.80
N SER A 471 -14.37 15.64 -5.05
CA SER A 471 -13.03 15.70 -5.65
C SER A 471 -12.83 16.94 -6.49
N ASN A 472 -11.87 17.77 -6.09
CA ASN A 472 -11.32 18.82 -6.95
C ASN A 472 -9.80 19.00 -6.76
N GLY A 473 -9.09 17.93 -6.43
CA GLY A 473 -7.64 17.95 -6.29
C GLY A 473 -7.14 16.85 -5.35
N SER A 474 -6.30 15.97 -5.87
CA SER A 474 -5.66 14.83 -5.20
C SER A 474 -6.42 14.22 -4.01
N THR A 475 -7.43 13.43 -4.34
CA THR A 475 -8.12 12.57 -3.38
C THR A 475 -7.20 11.53 -2.75
N SER A 476 -6.16 11.06 -3.43
CA SER A 476 -5.20 10.10 -2.86
C SER A 476 -4.45 10.66 -1.66
N MET A 477 -4.04 11.92 -1.71
CA MET A 477 -3.37 12.58 -0.58
C MET A 477 -4.37 12.94 0.53
N GLY A 478 -5.62 13.27 0.18
CA GLY A 478 -6.71 13.37 1.15
C GLY A 478 -6.95 12.04 1.89
N SER A 479 -6.85 10.90 1.19
CA SER A 479 -7.01 9.56 1.77
C SER A 479 -5.91 9.22 2.76
N VAL A 480 -4.67 9.67 2.54
CA VAL A 480 -3.58 9.53 3.53
C VAL A 480 -3.96 10.26 4.82
N CYS A 481 -4.37 11.52 4.72
CA CYS A 481 -4.78 12.33 5.88
C CYS A 481 -5.99 11.73 6.61
N ALA A 482 -7.06 11.38 5.88
CA ALA A 482 -8.25 10.76 6.44
C ALA A 482 -7.95 9.41 7.11
N SER A 483 -7.02 8.64 6.55
CA SER A 483 -6.61 7.35 7.12
C SER A 483 -5.78 7.53 8.39
N THR A 484 -4.86 8.49 8.45
CA THR A 484 -4.15 8.84 9.68
C THR A 484 -5.13 9.16 10.81
N LEU A 485 -6.09 10.05 10.56
CA LEU A 485 -7.12 10.43 11.53
C LEU A 485 -7.97 9.21 11.95
N SER A 486 -8.46 8.43 10.99
CA SER A 486 -9.34 7.29 11.24
C SER A 486 -8.63 6.18 12.00
N LEU A 487 -7.35 5.93 11.72
CA LEU A 487 -6.55 4.92 12.39
C LEU A 487 -6.28 5.30 13.85
N LEU A 488 -5.92 6.57 14.09
CA LEU A 488 -5.76 7.10 15.45
C LEU A 488 -7.08 7.02 16.22
N ASN A 489 -8.20 7.41 15.60
CA ASN A 489 -9.52 7.30 16.21
C ASN A 489 -9.95 5.84 16.48
N ALA A 490 -9.43 4.87 15.73
CA ALA A 490 -9.66 3.45 16.00
C ALA A 490 -8.79 2.87 17.12
N GLY A 491 -7.91 3.69 17.72
CA GLY A 491 -6.94 3.27 18.72
C GLY A 491 -5.75 2.51 18.16
N VAL A 492 -5.45 2.66 16.87
CA VAL A 492 -4.21 2.11 16.28
C VAL A 492 -3.03 2.97 16.74
N PRO A 493 -2.03 2.41 17.43
CA PRO A 493 -0.87 3.15 17.91
C PRO A 493 0.11 3.43 16.77
N LEU A 494 -0.24 4.34 15.87
CA LEU A 494 0.66 4.81 14.83
C LEU A 494 1.91 5.42 15.45
N ARG A 495 3.07 5.09 14.88
CA ARG A 495 4.38 5.56 15.33
C ARG A 495 4.56 7.07 15.12
N ALA A 496 3.93 7.61 14.09
CA ALA A 496 3.78 9.04 13.81
C ALA A 496 2.60 9.30 12.88
N PRO A 497 1.96 10.48 12.94
CA PRO A 497 0.96 10.88 11.95
C PRO A 497 1.60 11.13 10.58
N VAL A 498 0.87 10.81 9.51
CA VAL A 498 1.29 11.03 8.12
C VAL A 498 0.29 11.96 7.44
N ALA A 499 0.79 12.94 6.70
CA ALA A 499 -0.01 13.79 5.84
C ALA A 499 0.49 13.74 4.40
N GLY A 500 -0.42 14.00 3.46
CA GLY A 500 -0.13 14.04 2.04
C GLY A 500 -0.45 15.39 1.40
N ILE A 501 0.37 15.81 0.44
CA ILE A 501 0.15 16.99 -0.39
C ILE A 501 0.32 16.64 -1.87
N ALA A 502 -0.49 17.27 -2.72
CA ALA A 502 -0.28 17.23 -4.16
C ALA A 502 0.22 18.58 -4.65
N MET A 503 1.22 18.51 -5.51
CA MET A 503 1.98 19.61 -6.03
C MET A 503 1.90 19.56 -7.56
N GLY A 504 2.02 20.71 -8.20
CA GLY A 504 2.15 20.80 -9.64
C GLY A 504 3.33 21.65 -10.05
N LEU A 505 3.69 21.57 -11.31
CA LEU A 505 4.67 22.47 -11.94
C LEU A 505 4.10 22.96 -13.27
N VAL A 506 4.21 24.25 -13.48
CA VAL A 506 4.00 24.91 -14.77
C VAL A 506 5.33 25.44 -15.24
N SER A 507 5.68 25.22 -16.50
CA SER A 507 6.87 25.77 -17.12
C SER A 507 6.64 26.26 -18.53
N ASP A 508 7.07 27.47 -18.84
CA ASP A 508 6.93 28.04 -20.18
C ASP A 508 8.04 29.05 -20.46
N GLU A 509 8.21 29.42 -21.72
CA GLU A 509 9.10 30.52 -22.09
C GLU A 509 8.41 31.86 -21.86
N VAL A 510 9.00 32.68 -21.00
CA VAL A 510 8.54 34.05 -20.70
C VAL A 510 9.71 34.99 -20.91
N ASP A 511 9.55 35.97 -21.80
CA ASP A 511 10.61 36.92 -22.19
C ASP A 511 11.89 36.24 -22.72
N GLY A 512 11.74 35.10 -23.41
CA GLY A 512 12.86 34.32 -23.96
C GLY A 512 13.65 33.51 -22.94
N GLN A 513 13.11 33.32 -21.73
CA GLN A 513 13.69 32.45 -20.69
C GLN A 513 12.65 31.45 -20.20
N THR A 514 13.05 30.18 -20.04
CA THR A 514 12.21 29.16 -19.42
C THR A 514 12.01 29.51 -17.94
N ARG A 515 10.76 29.72 -17.54
CA ARG A 515 10.36 29.92 -16.14
C ARG A 515 9.63 28.69 -15.64
N TYR A 516 9.74 28.44 -14.34
CA TYR A 516 9.07 27.35 -13.64
C TYR A 516 8.32 27.92 -12.44
N ALA A 517 7.10 27.42 -12.19
CA ALA A 517 6.31 27.74 -11.01
C ALA A 517 5.78 26.46 -10.36
N ALA A 518 6.20 26.21 -9.12
CA ALA A 518 5.69 25.11 -8.31
C ALA A 518 4.40 25.52 -7.60
N LEU A 519 3.37 24.70 -7.71
CA LEU A 519 2.04 24.94 -7.18
C LEU A 519 1.76 24.02 -6.00
N THR A 520 1.41 24.57 -4.84
CA THR A 520 0.97 23.81 -3.66
C THR A 520 -0.51 23.50 -3.73
N ASP A 521 -0.90 22.28 -3.38
CA ASP A 521 -2.30 21.85 -3.27
C ASP A 521 -3.08 22.11 -4.56
N ILE A 522 -2.65 21.45 -5.64
CA ILE A 522 -3.21 21.67 -6.98
C ILE A 522 -4.68 21.26 -7.09
N LEU A 523 -5.42 22.05 -7.87
CA LEU A 523 -6.76 21.75 -8.32
C LEU A 523 -6.75 20.72 -9.46
N GLY A 524 -7.88 20.06 -9.71
CA GLY A 524 -8.02 19.16 -10.86
C GLY A 524 -7.77 19.85 -12.21
N ALA A 525 -8.13 21.13 -12.32
CA ALA A 525 -7.84 21.94 -13.50
C ALA A 525 -6.33 22.24 -13.64
N GLU A 526 -5.63 22.50 -12.54
CA GLU A 526 -4.19 22.81 -12.56
C GLU A 526 -3.35 21.56 -12.91
N ASP A 527 -3.78 20.36 -12.49
CA ASP A 527 -3.22 19.08 -12.93
C ASP A 527 -3.36 18.90 -14.46
N ALA A 528 -4.57 19.15 -14.98
CA ALA A 528 -4.84 19.01 -16.42
C ALA A 528 -4.04 20.01 -17.28
N LEU A 529 -3.75 21.20 -16.75
CA LEU A 529 -3.07 22.30 -17.46
C LEU A 529 -1.56 22.37 -17.19
N GLY A 530 -1.11 21.70 -16.12
CA GLY A 530 0.28 21.62 -15.70
C GLY A 530 1.13 20.65 -16.52
N ASP A 531 2.44 20.75 -16.30
CA ASP A 531 3.45 19.95 -17.01
C ASP A 531 4.02 18.82 -16.14
N MET A 532 3.90 18.95 -14.82
CA MET A 532 4.20 17.89 -13.86
C MET A 532 3.17 17.92 -12.74
N ASP A 533 2.77 16.74 -12.28
CA ASP A 533 2.09 16.55 -11.00
C ASP A 533 2.93 15.61 -10.13
N PHE A 534 3.10 15.98 -8.86
CA PHE A 534 3.75 15.10 -7.90
C PHE A 534 3.07 15.15 -6.55
N LYS A 535 3.13 14.03 -5.84
CA LYS A 535 2.42 13.78 -4.60
C LYS A 535 3.46 13.36 -3.59
N VAL A 536 3.46 14.00 -2.44
CA VAL A 536 4.41 13.72 -1.35
C VAL A 536 3.62 13.45 -0.09
N ALA A 537 3.85 12.28 0.51
CA ALA A 537 3.33 11.93 1.81
C ALA A 537 4.48 11.62 2.77
N GLY A 538 4.27 11.87 4.05
CA GLY A 538 5.31 11.69 5.04
C GLY A 538 4.91 12.13 6.43
N THR A 539 5.79 11.82 7.37
CA THR A 539 5.74 12.34 8.72
C THR A 539 6.35 13.75 8.75
N SER A 540 6.47 14.32 9.95
CA SER A 540 7.28 15.53 10.16
C SER A 540 8.79 15.28 10.01
N GLU A 541 9.23 14.02 10.04
CA GLU A 541 10.66 13.68 10.04
C GLU A 541 11.18 13.19 8.68
N PHE A 542 10.35 12.51 7.90
CA PHE A 542 10.78 11.92 6.62
C PHE A 542 9.60 11.65 5.67
N VAL A 543 9.93 11.49 4.38
CA VAL A 543 8.99 11.14 3.31
C VAL A 543 8.66 9.65 3.41
N THR A 544 7.38 9.31 3.47
CA THR A 544 6.92 7.91 3.46
C THR A 544 6.48 7.44 2.08
N ALA A 545 6.03 8.34 1.20
CA ALA A 545 5.74 8.02 -0.19
C ALA A 545 5.88 9.23 -1.11
N ILE A 546 6.30 8.98 -2.34
CA ILE A 546 6.32 9.98 -3.42
C ILE A 546 5.85 9.36 -4.72
N GLN A 547 5.03 10.10 -5.46
CA GLN A 547 4.63 9.76 -6.82
C GLN A 547 4.79 11.00 -7.69
N LEU A 548 5.48 10.89 -8.82
CA LEU A 548 5.68 11.99 -9.75
C LEU A 548 5.39 11.51 -11.16
N ASP A 549 4.69 12.33 -11.93
CA ASP A 549 4.46 12.16 -13.35
C ASP A 549 4.75 13.49 -14.06
N THR A 550 5.57 13.47 -15.11
CA THR A 550 5.83 14.66 -15.91
C THR A 550 5.70 14.41 -17.40
N LYS A 551 5.17 15.43 -18.08
CA LYS A 551 5.11 15.52 -19.54
C LYS A 551 6.32 16.29 -20.10
N LEU A 552 7.16 16.86 -19.23
CA LEU A 552 8.32 17.62 -19.63
C LEU A 552 9.43 16.69 -20.11
N ASP A 553 10.23 17.23 -21.02
CA ASP A 553 11.44 16.59 -21.51
C ASP A 553 12.56 16.59 -20.45
N GLY A 554 12.34 17.17 -19.28
CA GLY A 554 13.31 17.23 -18.20
C GLY A 554 13.01 18.41 -17.28
N ILE A 555 13.45 18.29 -16.03
CA ILE A 555 13.30 19.34 -15.01
C ILE A 555 14.66 19.53 -14.33
N PRO A 556 15.15 20.78 -14.19
CA PRO A 556 16.39 21.03 -13.46
C PRO A 556 16.28 20.52 -12.01
N SER A 557 17.33 19.85 -11.51
CA SER A 557 17.34 19.28 -10.15
C SER A 557 17.09 20.35 -9.06
N SER A 558 17.50 21.59 -9.31
CA SER A 558 17.22 22.73 -8.41
C SER A 558 15.73 23.06 -8.33
N VAL A 559 14.99 22.97 -9.44
CA VAL A 559 13.54 23.19 -9.49
C VAL A 559 12.82 22.09 -8.73
N LEU A 560 13.20 20.83 -8.94
CA LEU A 560 12.62 19.70 -8.21
C LEU A 560 12.89 19.79 -6.71
N SER A 561 14.12 20.13 -6.30
CA SER A 561 14.49 20.31 -4.89
C SER A 561 13.67 21.42 -4.23
N ALA A 562 13.49 22.55 -4.92
CA ALA A 562 12.65 23.65 -4.44
C ALA A 562 11.18 23.22 -4.29
N ALA A 563 10.66 22.46 -5.26
CA ALA A 563 9.29 21.96 -5.24
C ALA A 563 9.07 20.95 -4.10
N LEU A 564 10.03 20.07 -3.82
CA LEU A 564 10.00 19.14 -2.68
C LEU A 564 10.03 19.89 -1.34
N LYS A 565 10.86 20.92 -1.22
CA LYS A 565 10.88 21.77 -0.01
C LYS A 565 9.54 22.47 0.24
N GLN A 566 8.93 23.03 -0.82
CA GLN A 566 7.60 23.62 -0.73
C GLN A 566 6.54 22.58 -0.34
N ALA A 567 6.67 21.34 -0.82
CA ALA A 567 5.80 20.22 -0.43
C ALA A 567 5.97 19.85 1.06
N HIS A 568 7.20 19.88 1.58
CA HIS A 568 7.47 19.66 3.00
C HIS A 568 6.77 20.70 3.87
N GLU A 569 6.91 21.99 3.56
CA GLU A 569 6.26 23.08 4.31
C GLU A 569 4.72 22.94 4.32
N ALA A 570 4.14 22.54 3.18
CA ALA A 570 2.71 22.28 3.09
C ALA A 570 2.29 21.03 3.90
N ARG A 571 3.10 19.97 3.88
CA ARG A 571 2.88 18.74 4.66
C ARG A 571 2.87 19.03 6.16
N ILE A 572 3.81 19.83 6.66
CA ILE A 572 3.85 20.25 8.08
C ILE A 572 2.59 21.03 8.45
N THR A 573 2.15 21.94 7.58
CA THR A 573 0.92 22.72 7.81
C THR A 573 -0.30 21.82 7.95
N ILE A 574 -0.43 20.80 7.09
CA ILE A 574 -1.53 19.82 7.16
C ILE A 574 -1.42 18.96 8.43
N LEU A 575 -0.22 18.47 8.78
CA LEU A 575 0.00 17.69 10.00
C LEU A 575 -0.51 18.43 11.24
N ASN A 576 -0.23 19.74 11.35
CA ASN A 576 -0.71 20.54 12.47
C ASN A 576 -2.24 20.57 12.58
N VAL A 577 -2.95 20.58 11.45
CA VAL A 577 -4.42 20.49 11.43
C VAL A 577 -4.89 19.10 11.85
N LEU A 578 -4.23 18.02 11.38
CA LEU A 578 -4.57 16.66 11.80
C LEU A 578 -4.39 16.48 13.31
N THR A 579 -3.24 16.91 13.85
CA THR A 579 -2.93 16.85 15.29
C THR A 579 -3.90 17.68 16.13
N SER A 580 -4.46 18.77 15.57
CA SER A 580 -5.50 19.56 16.26
C SER A 580 -6.84 18.82 16.36
N ALA A 581 -7.13 17.90 15.43
CA ALA A 581 -8.33 17.07 15.46
C ALA A 581 -8.15 15.83 16.36
N ILE A 582 -6.97 15.21 16.33
CA ILE A 582 -6.61 14.08 17.19
C ILE A 582 -5.07 14.01 17.34
N ASP A 583 -4.57 14.13 18.57
CA ASP A 583 -3.13 14.21 18.86
C ASP A 583 -2.50 12.86 19.24
N SER A 584 -3.33 11.92 19.68
CA SER A 584 -2.96 10.60 20.17
C SER A 584 -4.05 9.58 19.83
N PRO A 585 -3.72 8.28 19.76
CA PRO A 585 -4.73 7.27 19.52
C PRO A 585 -5.83 7.30 20.60
N ASP A 586 -7.08 7.26 20.18
CA ASP A 586 -8.23 7.09 21.09
C ASP A 586 -8.21 5.68 21.72
N GLU A 587 -9.03 5.46 22.75
CA GLU A 587 -9.34 4.10 23.17
C GLU A 587 -10.07 3.36 22.03
N MET A 588 -9.69 2.10 21.75
CA MET A 588 -10.39 1.35 20.70
C MET A 588 -11.88 1.26 21.02
N ALA A 589 -12.72 1.35 19.99
CA ALA A 589 -14.16 1.31 20.15
C ALA A 589 -14.66 0.06 20.91
N PRO A 590 -15.75 0.15 21.69
CA PRO A 590 -16.37 -1.02 22.33
C PRO A 590 -16.85 -2.09 21.35
N THR A 591 -17.07 -1.72 20.08
CA THR A 591 -17.45 -2.63 19.00
C THR A 591 -16.26 -3.34 18.36
N ALA A 592 -15.04 -2.89 18.62
CA ALA A 592 -13.83 -3.53 18.13
C ALA A 592 -13.50 -4.77 18.97
N PRO A 593 -13.02 -5.87 18.35
CA PRO A 593 -12.59 -7.03 19.10
C PRO A 593 -11.41 -6.67 20.02
N ARG A 594 -11.39 -7.26 21.22
CA ARG A 594 -10.23 -7.22 22.10
C ARG A 594 -9.39 -8.45 21.84
N VAL A 595 -8.14 -8.25 21.46
CA VAL A 595 -7.19 -9.33 21.21
C VAL A 595 -6.20 -9.37 22.35
N ILE A 596 -6.20 -10.48 23.08
CA ILE A 596 -5.21 -10.78 24.11
C ILE A 596 -4.20 -11.75 23.53
N SER A 597 -2.91 -11.43 23.66
CA SER A 597 -1.83 -12.35 23.33
C SER A 597 -1.35 -13.07 24.60
N VAL A 598 -1.18 -14.39 24.49
CA VAL A 598 -0.61 -15.24 25.55
C VAL A 598 0.47 -16.12 24.95
N GLN A 599 1.63 -16.15 25.58
CA GLN A 599 2.68 -17.10 25.22
C GLN A 599 2.47 -18.43 25.96
N ILE A 600 2.48 -19.53 25.22
CA ILE A 600 2.46 -20.89 25.77
C ILE A 600 3.72 -21.67 25.39
N PRO A 601 4.11 -22.70 26.16
CA PRO A 601 5.16 -23.63 25.74
C PRO A 601 4.77 -24.36 24.43
N VAL A 602 5.72 -24.46 23.49
CA VAL A 602 5.49 -25.07 22.16
C VAL A 602 5.00 -26.52 22.25
N ASP A 603 5.47 -27.27 23.25
CA ASP A 603 5.03 -28.65 23.51
C ASP A 603 3.56 -28.76 23.97
N LYS A 604 2.97 -27.65 24.45
CA LYS A 604 1.57 -27.57 24.90
C LYS A 604 0.59 -27.17 23.80
N ILE A 605 1.06 -26.76 22.63
CA ILE A 605 0.20 -26.43 21.47
C ILE A 605 -0.73 -27.61 21.14
N GLY A 606 -0.19 -28.84 21.11
CA GLY A 606 -0.97 -30.03 20.78
C GLY A 606 -2.06 -30.36 21.79
N GLU A 607 -1.82 -30.10 23.08
CA GLU A 607 -2.81 -30.28 24.16
C GLU A 607 -3.92 -29.23 24.07
N LEU A 608 -3.57 -27.97 23.78
CA LEU A 608 -4.51 -26.87 23.63
C LEU A 608 -5.42 -27.04 22.41
N ILE A 609 -4.88 -27.47 21.27
CA ILE A 609 -5.69 -27.79 20.08
C ILE A 609 -6.58 -29.01 20.38
N GLY A 610 -5.98 -30.04 20.98
CA GLY A 610 -6.63 -31.31 21.25
C GLY A 610 -6.95 -32.14 19.98
N PRO A 611 -7.45 -33.37 20.12
CA PRO A 611 -7.73 -34.24 18.98
C PRO A 611 -8.75 -33.62 18.02
N LYS A 612 -8.35 -33.42 16.75
CA LYS A 612 -9.17 -32.77 15.70
C LYS A 612 -9.66 -31.36 16.07
N GLY A 613 -8.91 -30.62 16.91
CA GLY A 613 -9.32 -29.29 17.35
C GLY A 613 -10.43 -29.28 18.40
N LYS A 614 -10.76 -30.43 19.01
CA LYS A 614 -11.87 -30.52 19.95
C LYS A 614 -11.73 -29.57 21.15
N THR A 615 -10.53 -29.45 21.71
CA THR A 615 -10.30 -28.64 22.91
C THR A 615 -10.41 -27.15 22.57
N ILE A 616 -9.68 -26.68 21.56
CA ILE A 616 -9.76 -25.28 21.13
C ILE A 616 -11.17 -24.89 20.67
N ASN A 617 -11.89 -25.76 19.97
CA ASN A 617 -13.26 -25.48 19.57
C ASN A 617 -14.21 -25.42 20.78
N ALA A 618 -14.03 -26.27 21.80
CA ALA A 618 -14.83 -26.21 23.02
C ALA A 618 -14.62 -24.88 23.76
N ILE A 619 -13.38 -24.40 23.88
CA ILE A 619 -13.08 -23.10 24.51
C ILE A 619 -13.77 -21.97 23.72
N GLN A 620 -13.65 -21.98 22.40
CA GLN A 620 -14.28 -20.98 21.53
C GLN A 620 -15.82 -21.02 21.62
N ASP A 621 -16.42 -22.21 21.63
CA ASP A 621 -17.87 -22.40 21.75
C ASP A 621 -18.40 -21.95 23.12
N GLU A 622 -17.66 -22.21 24.20
CA GLU A 622 -18.04 -21.84 25.57
C GLU A 622 -17.90 -20.34 25.85
N THR A 623 -16.82 -19.73 25.35
CA THR A 623 -16.47 -18.33 25.67
C THR A 623 -16.95 -17.33 24.62
N GLY A 624 -17.27 -17.81 23.41
CA GLY A 624 -17.52 -16.98 22.24
C GLY A 624 -16.27 -16.28 21.69
N ALA A 625 -15.08 -16.59 22.23
CA ALA A 625 -13.82 -16.06 21.74
C ALA A 625 -13.35 -16.83 20.49
N ASP A 626 -12.51 -16.17 19.71
CA ASP A 626 -11.82 -16.69 18.54
C ASP A 626 -10.35 -16.89 18.91
N ILE A 627 -9.84 -18.11 18.76
CA ILE A 627 -8.50 -18.47 19.22
C ILE A 627 -7.65 -18.89 18.03
N SER A 628 -6.54 -18.17 17.84
CA SER A 628 -5.53 -18.48 16.84
C SER A 628 -4.21 -18.80 17.54
N ILE A 629 -3.52 -19.84 17.09
CA ILE A 629 -2.27 -20.32 17.68
C ILE A 629 -1.20 -20.31 16.59
N GLU A 630 -0.07 -19.68 16.89
CA GLU A 630 1.12 -19.65 16.04
C GLU A 630 2.06 -20.83 16.37
N GLU A 631 2.94 -21.17 15.44
CA GLU A 631 3.90 -22.27 15.59
C GLU A 631 4.94 -22.02 16.70
N ASP A 632 5.17 -20.75 17.06
CA ASP A 632 6.08 -20.34 18.13
C ASP A 632 5.45 -20.38 19.53
N GLY A 633 4.19 -20.79 19.64
CA GLY A 633 3.45 -20.85 20.90
C GLY A 633 2.73 -19.56 21.28
N THR A 634 2.70 -18.55 20.40
CA THR A 634 1.85 -17.36 20.61
C THR A 634 0.38 -17.72 20.39
N VAL A 635 -0.49 -17.39 21.34
CA VAL A 635 -1.94 -17.59 21.25
C VAL A 635 -2.64 -16.24 21.25
N TYR A 636 -3.33 -15.92 20.15
CA TYR A 636 -4.18 -14.75 20.03
C TYR A 636 -5.63 -15.11 20.35
N ILE A 637 -6.18 -14.44 21.36
CA ILE A 637 -7.55 -14.66 21.86
C ILE A 637 -8.35 -13.40 21.57
N GLY A 638 -9.25 -13.47 20.59
CA GLY A 638 -10.14 -12.37 20.21
C GLY A 638 -11.53 -12.55 20.77
N ALA A 639 -12.08 -11.54 21.43
CA ALA A 639 -13.50 -11.55 21.79
C ALA A 639 -14.17 -10.19 21.54
N VAL A 640 -15.49 -10.20 21.48
CA VAL A 640 -16.32 -8.98 21.32
C VAL A 640 -16.34 -8.12 22.59
N ASP A 641 -15.99 -8.70 23.75
CA ASP A 641 -15.89 -8.02 25.03
C ASP A 641 -14.74 -8.58 25.88
N GLY A 642 -14.29 -7.79 26.87
CA GLY A 642 -13.20 -8.15 27.77
C GLY A 642 -13.45 -9.41 28.61
N PRO A 643 -14.63 -9.57 29.25
CA PRO A 643 -14.96 -10.77 30.02
C PRO A 643 -14.82 -12.09 29.24
N SER A 644 -15.33 -12.15 28.00
CA SER A 644 -15.16 -13.33 27.13
C SER A 644 -13.69 -13.60 26.79
N ALA A 645 -12.91 -12.56 26.51
CA ALA A 645 -11.48 -12.73 26.23
C ALA A 645 -10.71 -13.25 27.45
N GLU A 646 -11.00 -12.73 28.65
CA GLU A 646 -10.37 -13.17 29.90
C GLU A 646 -10.79 -14.59 30.30
N ALA A 647 -12.05 -14.97 30.08
CA ALA A 647 -12.51 -16.34 30.31
C ALA A 647 -11.76 -17.33 29.40
N ALA A 648 -11.62 -17.02 28.11
CA ALA A 648 -10.83 -17.83 27.18
C ALA A 648 -9.35 -17.87 27.58
N ARG A 649 -8.77 -16.73 27.98
CA ARG A 649 -7.40 -16.63 28.49
C ARG A 649 -7.16 -17.54 29.70
N ALA A 650 -8.09 -17.58 30.63
CA ALA A 650 -8.00 -18.43 31.81
C ALA A 650 -8.03 -19.91 31.44
N GLN A 651 -8.92 -20.32 30.51
CA GLN A 651 -8.98 -21.71 30.03
C GLN A 651 -7.72 -22.12 29.27
N VAL A 652 -7.21 -21.25 28.38
CA VAL A 652 -5.93 -21.46 27.65
C VAL A 652 -4.78 -21.62 28.64
N ASN A 653 -4.66 -20.72 29.61
CA ASN A 653 -3.61 -20.78 30.62
C ASN A 653 -3.71 -22.02 31.52
N ALA A 654 -4.91 -22.49 31.86
CA ALA A 654 -5.08 -23.70 32.65
C ALA A 654 -4.55 -24.95 31.94
N ILE A 655 -4.58 -24.97 30.60
CA ILE A 655 -4.05 -26.08 29.78
C ILE A 655 -2.55 -25.90 29.54
N ALA A 656 -2.11 -24.69 29.23
CA ALA A 656 -0.72 -24.37 28.91
C ALA A 656 0.19 -24.40 30.15
N ASN A 657 -0.31 -23.89 31.27
CA ASN A 657 0.36 -23.81 32.56
C ASN A 657 -0.53 -24.47 33.62
N PRO A 658 -0.73 -25.80 33.57
CA PRO A 658 -1.50 -26.48 34.58
C PRO A 658 -0.79 -26.28 35.91
N HIS A 659 -1.45 -25.64 36.88
CA HIS A 659 -0.92 -25.48 38.23
C HIS A 659 -0.48 -26.87 38.71
N ASN A 660 0.83 -27.07 38.83
CA ASN A 660 1.38 -28.31 39.34
C ASN A 660 1.40 -28.16 40.85
N PRO A 661 0.57 -28.92 41.59
CA PRO A 661 0.48 -28.73 43.02
C PRO A 661 1.85 -28.96 43.66
N GLU A 662 2.39 -27.93 44.31
CA GLU A 662 3.72 -27.99 44.92
C GLU A 662 3.65 -28.59 46.33
N VAL A 663 4.75 -29.18 46.78
CA VAL A 663 4.86 -29.71 48.15
C VAL A 663 4.64 -28.58 49.14
N GLY A 664 3.60 -28.69 49.98
CA GLY A 664 3.23 -27.70 50.98
C GLY A 664 1.91 -26.96 50.71
N GLU A 665 1.37 -26.98 49.49
CA GLU A 665 0.08 -26.36 49.17
C GLU A 665 -1.10 -27.12 49.83
N GLN A 666 -2.14 -26.36 50.21
CA GLN A 666 -3.36 -26.89 50.84
C GLN A 666 -4.53 -26.83 49.87
N PHE A 667 -5.30 -27.91 49.79
CA PHE A 667 -6.47 -28.05 48.94
C PHE A 667 -7.67 -28.55 49.74
N LEU A 668 -8.84 -28.00 49.46
CA LEU A 668 -10.11 -28.57 49.90
C LEU A 668 -10.53 -29.66 48.90
N GLY A 669 -9.98 -30.86 49.07
CA GLY A 669 -10.19 -31.97 48.16
C GLY A 669 -11.43 -32.80 48.50
N THR A 670 -11.95 -33.53 47.50
CA THR A 670 -13.11 -34.43 47.70
C THR A 670 -12.67 -35.89 47.60
N VAL A 671 -13.05 -36.72 48.57
CA VAL A 671 -12.74 -38.16 48.56
C VAL A 671 -13.48 -38.82 47.39
N VAL A 672 -12.76 -39.28 46.39
CA VAL A 672 -13.34 -39.91 45.19
C VAL A 672 -13.37 -41.43 45.28
N LYS A 673 -12.43 -42.03 46.02
CA LYS A 673 -12.34 -43.48 46.17
C LYS A 673 -11.63 -43.86 47.46
N ILE A 674 -12.16 -44.84 48.18
CA ILE A 674 -11.51 -45.42 49.37
C ILE A 674 -10.91 -46.78 49.01
N ALA A 675 -9.73 -47.07 49.55
CA ALA A 675 -9.04 -48.34 49.43
C ALA A 675 -8.51 -48.78 50.79
N ALA A 676 -8.17 -50.07 50.93
CA ALA A 676 -7.70 -50.65 52.20
C ALA A 676 -6.45 -49.95 52.79
N PHE A 677 -5.68 -49.24 51.97
CA PHE A 677 -4.44 -48.56 52.38
C PHE A 677 -4.55 -47.02 52.42
N GLY A 678 -5.71 -46.44 52.11
CA GLY A 678 -5.89 -44.99 52.13
C GLY A 678 -7.11 -44.50 51.33
N ALA A 679 -7.28 -43.18 51.26
CA ALA A 679 -8.32 -42.53 50.48
C ALA A 679 -7.71 -41.71 49.33
N PHE A 680 -8.25 -41.85 48.13
CA PHE A 680 -7.93 -40.98 47.00
C PHE A 680 -8.80 -39.73 47.08
N VAL A 681 -8.15 -38.59 47.10
CA VAL A 681 -8.78 -37.28 47.22
C VAL A 681 -8.48 -36.51 45.94
N SER A 682 -9.53 -36.09 45.23
CA SER A 682 -9.40 -35.26 44.04
C SER A 682 -9.13 -33.82 44.46
N LEU A 683 -8.02 -33.28 43.98
CA LEU A 683 -7.56 -31.91 44.30
C LEU A 683 -7.99 -30.94 43.21
N MET A 684 -7.89 -31.38 41.96
CA MET A 684 -8.23 -30.66 40.73
C MET A 684 -8.70 -31.67 39.67
N PRO A 685 -9.45 -31.25 38.64
CA PRO A 685 -9.87 -32.13 37.56
C PRO A 685 -8.69 -32.92 36.96
N GLY A 686 -8.74 -34.25 37.04
CA GLY A 686 -7.70 -35.15 36.52
C GLY A 686 -6.45 -35.35 37.42
N LYS A 687 -6.38 -34.72 38.60
CA LYS A 687 -5.30 -34.91 39.58
C LYS A 687 -5.83 -35.35 40.95
N ASP A 688 -5.55 -36.60 41.29
CA ASP A 688 -5.88 -37.20 42.58
C ASP A 688 -4.61 -37.42 43.41
N GLY A 689 -4.70 -37.13 44.72
CA GLY A 689 -3.67 -37.47 45.69
C GLY A 689 -4.12 -38.60 46.63
N LEU A 690 -3.16 -39.34 47.17
CA LEU A 690 -3.41 -40.42 48.12
C LEU A 690 -3.19 -39.93 49.55
N LEU A 691 -4.25 -39.97 50.34
CA LEU A 691 -4.20 -39.84 51.79
C LEU A 691 -4.00 -41.23 52.40
N HIS A 692 -2.76 -41.57 52.72
CA HIS A 692 -2.41 -42.90 53.22
C HIS A 692 -3.02 -43.17 54.61
N ILE A 693 -3.32 -44.43 54.94
CA ILE A 693 -3.96 -44.81 56.22
C ILE A 693 -3.20 -44.32 57.47
N SER A 694 -1.87 -44.14 57.37
CA SER A 694 -1.06 -43.56 58.46
C SER A 694 -1.38 -42.08 58.72
N GLU A 695 -1.72 -41.34 57.67
CA GLU A 695 -2.09 -39.93 57.72
C GLU A 695 -3.55 -39.76 58.15
N VAL A 696 -4.44 -40.67 57.73
CA VAL A 696 -5.84 -40.73 58.21
C VAL A 696 -5.91 -40.88 59.74
N ARG A 697 -4.95 -41.56 60.37
CA ARG A 697 -4.87 -41.65 61.85
C ARG A 697 -4.70 -40.31 62.54
N LYS A 698 -4.15 -39.30 61.86
CA LYS A 698 -4.00 -37.95 62.41
C LYS A 698 -5.37 -37.28 62.56
N LEU A 699 -6.34 -37.58 61.69
CA LEU A 699 -7.72 -37.07 61.76
C LEU A 699 -8.50 -37.61 62.97
N THR A 700 -8.13 -38.78 63.50
CA THR A 700 -8.80 -39.43 64.64
C THR A 700 -8.08 -39.21 65.97
N GLY A 701 -7.18 -38.23 66.04
CA GLY A 701 -6.41 -37.93 67.25
C GLY A 701 -5.44 -39.05 67.66
N GLY A 702 -4.91 -39.81 66.68
CA GLY A 702 -3.93 -40.87 66.92
C GLY A 702 -4.52 -42.24 67.29
N LYS A 703 -5.85 -42.41 67.26
CA LYS A 703 -6.50 -43.71 67.46
C LYS A 703 -6.21 -44.66 66.29
N ARG A 704 -5.99 -45.94 66.57
CA ARG A 704 -5.71 -46.97 65.55
C ARG A 704 -6.95 -47.13 64.66
N VAL A 705 -6.80 -46.75 63.39
CA VAL A 705 -7.80 -46.95 62.32
C VAL A 705 -7.56 -48.33 61.70
N GLU A 706 -8.54 -49.23 61.77
CA GLU A 706 -8.49 -50.55 61.13
C GLU A 706 -9.04 -50.53 59.69
N ASN A 707 -10.13 -49.79 59.43
CA ASN A 707 -10.65 -49.53 58.09
C ASN A 707 -10.78 -48.03 57.81
N VAL A 708 -10.42 -47.59 56.60
CA VAL A 708 -10.50 -46.17 56.20
C VAL A 708 -11.95 -45.70 56.06
N ASP A 709 -12.87 -46.60 55.72
CA ASP A 709 -14.31 -46.35 55.60
C ASP A 709 -14.97 -45.94 56.94
N ASP A 710 -14.34 -46.25 58.08
CA ASP A 710 -14.83 -45.86 59.40
C ASP A 710 -14.58 -44.38 59.72
N VAL A 711 -13.73 -43.71 58.92
CA VAL A 711 -13.25 -42.34 59.17
C VAL A 711 -13.57 -41.39 58.01
N LEU A 712 -13.55 -41.89 56.77
CA LEU A 712 -13.80 -41.11 55.57
C LEU A 712 -14.91 -41.74 54.74
N SER A 713 -15.73 -40.90 54.10
CA SER A 713 -16.77 -41.35 53.17
C SER A 713 -16.50 -40.81 51.77
N VAL A 714 -16.84 -41.58 50.73
CA VAL A 714 -16.79 -41.10 49.34
C VAL A 714 -17.73 -39.90 49.18
N GLY A 715 -17.23 -38.81 48.60
CA GLY A 715 -17.92 -37.53 48.49
C GLY A 715 -17.64 -36.54 49.64
N GLN A 716 -16.94 -36.97 50.69
CA GLN A 716 -16.55 -36.08 51.80
C GLN A 716 -15.48 -35.08 51.35
N LYS A 717 -15.67 -33.80 51.69
CA LYS A 717 -14.66 -32.75 51.50
C LYS A 717 -13.71 -32.72 52.70
N ILE A 718 -12.41 -32.68 52.44
CA ILE A 718 -11.36 -32.67 53.46
C ILE A 718 -10.24 -31.71 53.06
N LEU A 719 -9.75 -30.93 54.04
CA LEU A 719 -8.60 -30.05 53.84
C LEU A 719 -7.31 -30.88 53.94
N VAL A 720 -6.56 -30.92 52.86
CA VAL A 720 -5.35 -31.74 52.72
C VAL A 720 -4.19 -30.90 52.22
N ARG A 721 -3.00 -31.15 52.75
CA ARG A 721 -1.73 -30.57 52.30
C ARG A 721 -0.94 -31.61 51.52
N ILE A 722 -0.24 -31.17 50.49
CA ILE A 722 0.65 -32.06 49.72
C ILE A 722 1.94 -32.24 50.50
N GLY A 723 2.17 -33.45 51.01
CA GLY A 723 3.36 -33.78 51.79
C GLY A 723 4.56 -34.12 50.91
N LYS A 724 4.37 -34.93 49.86
CA LYS A 724 5.43 -35.34 48.94
C LYS A 724 4.88 -35.64 47.54
N VAL A 725 5.71 -35.42 46.53
CA VAL A 725 5.49 -35.88 45.15
C VAL A 725 6.51 -36.98 44.88
N ASP A 726 6.08 -38.17 44.42
CA ASP A 726 7.00 -39.25 44.07
C ASP A 726 7.59 -39.08 42.66
N ASP A 727 8.64 -39.84 42.33
CA ASP A 727 9.34 -39.79 41.03
C ASP A 727 8.44 -40.17 39.84
N ARG A 728 7.20 -40.63 40.09
CA ARG A 728 6.19 -40.98 39.08
C ARG A 728 5.03 -39.98 39.04
N GLY A 729 5.16 -38.84 39.74
CA GLY A 729 4.17 -37.76 39.78
C GLY A 729 2.96 -38.02 40.68
N LYS A 730 2.99 -39.03 41.54
CA LYS A 730 1.88 -39.29 42.49
C LYS A 730 2.01 -38.38 43.71
N LEU A 731 0.88 -37.80 44.10
CA LEU A 731 0.79 -36.86 45.22
C LEU A 731 0.44 -37.61 46.50
N SER A 732 1.29 -37.48 47.53
CA SER A 732 1.01 -37.95 48.88
C SER A 732 0.43 -36.81 49.71
N LEU A 733 -0.70 -37.07 50.35
CA LEU A 733 -1.47 -36.07 51.09
C LEU A 733 -1.35 -36.26 52.60
N GLU A 734 -1.37 -35.16 53.32
CA GLU A 734 -1.44 -35.08 54.79
C GLU A 734 -2.68 -34.26 55.18
N PRO A 735 -3.46 -34.64 56.19
CA PRO A 735 -4.62 -33.86 56.61
C PRO A 735 -4.18 -32.61 57.35
N VAL A 736 -4.84 -31.49 57.08
CA VAL A 736 -4.64 -30.26 57.88
C VAL A 736 -5.60 -30.35 59.07
N LEU A 737 -5.05 -30.51 60.27
CA LEU A 737 -5.82 -30.49 61.51
C LEU A 737 -5.99 -29.04 61.95
N GLU A 738 -7.23 -28.62 62.27
CA GLU A 738 -7.48 -27.32 62.90
C GLU A 738 -6.87 -27.30 64.32
N GLU A 739 -5.60 -26.90 64.43
CA GLU A 739 -5.10 -26.27 65.63
C GLU A 739 -5.53 -24.79 65.60
N THR A 740 -6.22 -24.36 66.66
CA THR A 740 -6.64 -22.98 66.96
C THR A 740 -5.87 -21.90 66.20
N ALA A 741 -6.53 -21.31 65.19
CA ALA A 741 -6.02 -20.13 64.49
C ALA A 741 -6.02 -18.89 65.42
N PRO A 742 -5.02 -18.01 65.36
CA PRO A 742 -5.29 -16.58 65.40
C PRO A 742 -5.86 -16.18 64.03
N VAL A 743 -6.98 -15.46 64.06
CA VAL A 743 -7.69 -14.93 62.89
C VAL A 743 -6.73 -14.11 62.02
N ALA A 744 -6.54 -14.54 60.78
CA ALA A 744 -6.00 -13.73 59.69
C ALA A 744 -6.99 -13.78 58.52
N GLU A 745 -7.18 -12.63 57.89
CA GLU A 745 -8.31 -12.25 57.04
C GLU A 745 -8.62 -13.21 55.89
N VAL A 746 -9.92 -13.51 55.76
CA VAL A 746 -10.53 -14.12 54.58
C VAL A 746 -10.63 -13.04 53.51
N VAL A 747 -9.88 -13.20 52.42
CA VAL A 747 -10.15 -12.47 51.18
C VAL A 747 -11.28 -13.22 50.47
N GLU A 748 -12.50 -12.69 50.56
CA GLU A 748 -13.60 -13.07 49.68
C GLU A 748 -13.24 -12.69 48.24
N VAL A 749 -13.03 -13.69 47.39
CA VAL A 749 -13.20 -13.50 45.94
C VAL A 749 -14.69 -13.72 45.66
N VAL A 750 -15.44 -12.62 45.74
CA VAL A 750 -16.78 -12.53 45.15
C VAL A 750 -16.58 -12.52 43.64
N VAL A 751 -17.10 -13.56 43.00
CA VAL A 751 -17.39 -13.55 41.56
C VAL A 751 -18.75 -12.88 41.40
N GLU A 752 -18.75 -11.63 40.94
CA GLU A 752 -19.76 -11.10 40.01
C GLU A 752 -19.03 -10.52 38.80
#